data_AF-A0A167MWQ7-F1
#
_entry.id   AF-A0A167MWQ7-F1
#
_cell.length_a   1.000
_cell.length_b   1.000
_cell.length_c   1.000
_cell.angle_alpha   90.00
_cell.angle_beta   90.00
_cell.angle_gamma   90.00
#
_symmetry.space_group_name_H-M   'P 1'
#
loop_
_entity.id
_entity.type
_entity.pdbx_description
1 polymer ?
#
loop_
_entity_poly.entity_id
_entity_poly.type
_entity_poly.pdbx_seq_one_letter_code
_entity_poly.pdbx_strand_id
1 'polypeptide(L)'
;MNHSATSANGAIDEKTSAELSNNIHKHDSDNDDYSTSSHRSEKHKKRWRIPFKRLAGKGQRRVSAYQLVTNDQQMSGPRLELHPELEWDATMRRSNDLHAEETAYVVRRQQRITNSGALKAFLGLPEDEEVHPDDVPVVGLGGSGGGYRSHLGFIATFQAAKEHGFWDLISYMAGVSAACWTIAAYLTFANRDADLLLAHFATNAGVHPLSPRAFRAVMASPRGADFVFGPLAAKVRKGLRLTLMDLWSTLSTAYMWLPVEGNKEAEEGVQLREEWMQWSKVWERSGIRDAEEPFPILTSVRHVIPWNPHMIRRLWRYATRFLRPTQVQRAIEREAARHHAWYQWWEFNALEVGSDEMEGWVPAWAFGRKFRNGRATERSVELPLSLILGPATSAPSAPLVDQLATIARHLPEGLVGRTVQRTAASIMRRVPAEAERFGNKHPLHPGQVHNPFYLTPKKARPAFGDEKTGRIALMDAGLDNNMPMQPFMHPSREVDVLINIDFSSDVQQDTAMARLRNFCRGRGLELKDRNPLPSLGDVPRDEKGQPTTLSAEALEERFQGRYAQILDAVPMWAGHTGWPPKEGWYYTDGGIGRGTILCNEKDQPQARRGMLLVYAPLIPNRVHPDFDPSSATFSDSYNLVWTPEQVYTIAETQRANITNALPTIREAIREVYERKKRERLEREKSTGVSLGRRLGISS
;
A
#
# COMPACT_ATOMS: atom_id res chain seq x y z
N MET A 1 19.51 56.56 27.99
CA MET A 1 20.07 57.63 27.13
C MET A 1 20.05 57.05 25.71
N ASN A 2 19.07 57.37 24.86
CA ASN A 2 18.98 58.59 24.03
C ASN A 2 20.15 58.64 23.02
N HIS A 3 20.00 58.76 21.69
CA HIS A 3 18.86 58.79 20.73
C HIS A 3 19.36 58.08 19.41
N SER A 4 18.66 57.93 18.28
CA SER A 4 17.35 58.38 17.75
C SER A 4 16.91 57.44 16.60
N ALA A 5 15.70 57.58 16.06
CA ALA A 5 15.28 56.97 14.79
C ALA A 5 15.39 57.98 13.62
N THR A 6 15.60 57.49 12.40
CA THR A 6 15.27 58.20 11.15
C THR A 6 14.91 57.21 10.06
N SER A 7 13.76 57.44 9.42
CA SER A 7 13.28 56.73 8.23
C SER A 7 13.84 57.37 6.95
N ALA A 8 13.98 56.56 5.89
CA ALA A 8 14.08 57.07 4.53
C ALA A 8 13.48 56.05 3.54
N ASN A 9 12.38 56.44 2.88
CA ASN A 9 11.92 55.76 1.69
C ASN A 9 12.87 56.10 0.53
N GLY A 10 13.25 55.09 -0.26
CA GLY A 10 14.01 55.26 -1.50
C GLY A 10 13.41 54.37 -2.58
N ALA A 11 13.10 54.94 -3.74
CA ALA A 11 12.41 54.23 -4.82
C ALA A 11 13.29 53.12 -5.43
N ILE A 12 12.66 52.02 -5.83
CA ILE A 12 13.29 50.97 -6.64
C ILE A 12 13.30 51.46 -8.09
N ASP A 13 14.50 51.69 -8.62
CA ASP A 13 14.70 52.19 -9.99
C ASP A 13 14.55 51.05 -11.01
N GLU A 14 13.67 51.23 -12.01
CA GLU A 14 13.34 50.24 -13.04
C GLU A 14 14.47 50.12 -14.09
N LYS A 15 15.64 49.58 -13.72
CA LYS A 15 16.75 49.41 -14.68
C LYS A 15 17.66 48.19 -14.54
N THR A 16 17.30 47.21 -13.71
CA THR A 16 18.05 45.94 -13.54
C THR A 16 17.28 44.69 -13.99
N SER A 17 16.17 44.87 -14.73
CA SER A 17 15.35 43.76 -15.28
C SER A 17 15.87 43.19 -16.62
N ALA A 18 16.78 43.88 -17.31
CA ALA A 18 17.15 43.58 -18.71
C ALA A 18 18.43 42.74 -18.91
N GLU A 19 19.31 42.61 -17.90
CA GLU A 19 20.60 41.90 -18.05
C GLU A 19 20.64 40.51 -17.39
N LEU A 20 19.61 40.14 -16.61
CA LEU A 20 19.47 38.81 -15.99
C LEU A 20 18.76 37.78 -16.90
N SER A 21 18.17 38.22 -18.02
CA SER A 21 17.41 37.37 -18.95
C SER A 21 18.28 36.63 -19.99
N ASN A 22 19.51 37.09 -20.26
CA ASN A 22 20.35 36.56 -21.34
C ASN A 22 21.36 35.46 -20.96
N ASN A 23 21.43 35.04 -19.68
CA ASN A 23 22.37 34.00 -19.21
C ASN A 23 21.70 32.66 -18.80
N ILE A 24 20.41 32.46 -19.09
CA ILE A 24 19.64 31.25 -18.72
C ILE A 24 19.29 30.40 -19.96
N HIS A 25 20.06 30.52 -21.05
CA HIS A 25 19.84 29.77 -22.31
C HIS A 25 21.08 29.03 -22.83
N LYS A 26 22.02 28.64 -21.95
CA LYS A 26 23.25 27.92 -22.33
C LYS A 26 23.71 26.77 -21.41
N HIS A 27 22.82 26.21 -20.60
CA HIS A 27 23.11 25.01 -19.78
C HIS A 27 21.97 23.96 -19.81
N ASP A 28 21.43 23.70 -21.00
CA ASP A 28 20.49 22.59 -21.26
C ASP A 28 21.03 21.68 -22.40
N SER A 29 22.26 21.17 -22.24
CA SER A 29 22.87 20.25 -23.21
C SER A 29 23.99 19.35 -22.64
N ASP A 30 23.75 18.69 -21.51
CA ASP A 30 24.65 17.64 -20.97
C ASP A 30 23.87 16.33 -20.70
N ASN A 31 23.40 15.70 -21.79
CA ASN A 31 23.01 14.29 -21.79
C ASN A 31 24.18 13.49 -22.37
N ASP A 32 25.13 13.12 -21.51
CA ASP A 32 26.36 12.44 -21.94
C ASP A 32 26.08 11.03 -22.49
N ASP A 33 26.49 10.82 -23.74
CA ASP A 33 26.42 9.57 -24.48
C ASP A 33 27.15 8.42 -23.78
N TYR A 34 26.52 7.25 -23.74
CA TYR A 34 27.23 5.98 -23.54
C TYR A 34 27.87 5.51 -24.87
N SER A 35 28.83 6.27 -25.38
CA SER A 35 29.66 5.86 -26.52
C SER A 35 30.80 4.93 -26.06
N THR A 36 30.51 3.63 -25.96
CA THR A 36 31.57 2.62 -25.76
C THR A 36 32.41 2.48 -27.03
N SER A 37 33.70 2.81 -26.94
CA SER A 37 34.67 2.76 -28.03
C SER A 37 34.73 1.39 -28.72
N SER A 38 34.47 1.38 -30.03
CA SER A 38 34.52 0.17 -30.85
C SER A 38 35.96 -0.25 -31.17
N HIS A 39 36.36 -1.47 -30.80
CA HIS A 39 37.41 -2.18 -31.52
C HIS A 39 36.81 -2.93 -32.72
N ARG A 40 37.41 -2.73 -33.89
CA ARG A 40 37.00 -3.36 -35.15
C ARG A 40 37.24 -4.87 -35.10
N SER A 41 36.20 -5.64 -35.36
CA SER A 41 36.30 -7.01 -35.88
C SER A 41 35.11 -7.22 -36.82
N GLU A 42 35.38 -7.28 -38.12
CA GLU A 42 34.36 -7.57 -39.13
C GLU A 42 34.13 -9.08 -39.21
N LYS A 43 32.88 -9.53 -39.07
CA LYS A 43 32.32 -10.67 -39.84
C LYS A 43 30.80 -10.81 -39.67
N HIS A 44 30.12 -10.91 -40.82
CA HIS A 44 28.75 -11.42 -41.07
C HIS A 44 27.58 -10.99 -40.16
N LYS A 45 26.85 -9.95 -40.61
CA LYS A 45 25.45 -9.70 -40.20
C LYS A 45 24.48 -10.62 -40.98
N LYS A 46 23.88 -11.63 -40.33
CA LYS A 46 22.60 -12.22 -40.76
C LYS A 46 21.49 -11.72 -39.82
N ARG A 47 20.66 -10.79 -40.32
CA ARG A 47 19.62 -10.09 -39.55
C ARG A 47 18.26 -10.74 -39.82
N TRP A 48 17.76 -11.56 -38.90
CA TRP A 48 16.41 -12.12 -39.00
C TRP A 48 15.36 -11.00 -38.93
N ARG A 49 14.65 -10.76 -40.03
CA ARG A 49 13.44 -9.91 -40.08
C ARG A 49 12.23 -10.83 -40.08
N ILE A 50 11.46 -10.84 -39.00
CA ILE A 50 10.15 -11.50 -38.97
C ILE A 50 9.14 -10.55 -39.66
N PRO A 51 8.47 -10.96 -40.76
CA PRO A 51 7.55 -10.07 -41.47
C PRO A 51 6.14 -10.12 -40.85
N PHE A 52 5.83 -9.13 -40.02
CA PHE A 52 4.46 -8.85 -39.55
C PHE A 52 3.57 -8.33 -40.70
N LYS A 53 3.13 -9.23 -41.60
CA LYS A 53 2.15 -8.92 -42.67
C LYS A 53 1.57 -10.18 -43.35
N ARG A 54 0.64 -10.88 -42.68
CA ARG A 54 -0.39 -11.74 -43.30
C ARG A 54 -1.39 -12.27 -42.25
N LEU A 55 -2.33 -11.43 -41.85
CA LEU A 55 -3.58 -11.79 -41.15
C LEU A 55 -4.57 -10.62 -41.29
N ALA A 56 -5.01 -10.40 -42.52
CA ALA A 56 -6.00 -9.39 -42.87
C ALA A 56 -7.10 -10.03 -43.73
N GLY A 57 -7.98 -10.79 -43.06
CA GLY A 57 -9.24 -11.22 -43.65
C GLY A 57 -10.17 -10.02 -43.85
N LYS A 58 -10.95 -10.03 -44.94
CA LYS A 58 -11.86 -8.93 -45.31
C LYS A 58 -13.05 -8.86 -44.34
N GLY A 59 -13.62 -7.66 -44.16
CA GLY A 59 -15.07 -7.55 -43.88
C GLY A 59 -15.56 -6.90 -42.59
N GLN A 60 -14.73 -6.20 -41.80
CA GLN A 60 -15.23 -5.25 -40.78
C GLN A 60 -14.32 -4.03 -40.69
N ARG A 61 -14.90 -2.83 -40.55
CA ARG A 61 -14.17 -1.61 -40.16
C ARG A 61 -13.80 -1.71 -38.67
N ARG A 62 -12.87 -2.60 -38.33
CA ARG A 62 -12.20 -2.59 -37.02
C ARG A 62 -11.32 -1.35 -36.94
N VAL A 63 -11.82 -0.30 -36.29
CA VAL A 63 -10.97 0.70 -35.65
C VAL A 63 -9.97 -0.09 -34.80
N SER A 64 -8.68 0.15 -35.00
CA SER A 64 -7.69 -0.60 -34.24
C SER A 64 -7.87 -0.29 -32.75
N ALA A 65 -7.74 -1.30 -31.89
CA ALA A 65 -7.73 -1.11 -30.44
C ALA A 65 -6.63 -0.08 -30.03
N TYR A 66 -5.51 -0.10 -30.77
CA TYR A 66 -4.47 0.93 -30.75
C TYR A 66 -5.05 2.35 -30.94
N GLN A 67 -6.01 2.55 -31.86
CA GLN A 67 -6.63 3.85 -32.15
C GLN A 67 -7.52 4.40 -31.03
N LEU A 68 -8.03 3.57 -30.13
CA LEU A 68 -8.84 4.02 -28.98
C LEU A 68 -7.95 4.48 -27.81
N VAL A 69 -6.78 3.86 -27.63
CA VAL A 69 -5.79 4.25 -26.60
C VAL A 69 -4.76 5.29 -27.12
N THR A 70 -4.93 5.87 -28.31
CA THR A 70 -3.86 6.70 -28.95
C THR A 70 -3.95 8.21 -28.81
N ASN A 71 -5.06 8.81 -28.38
CA ASN A 71 -5.12 10.26 -28.34
C ASN A 71 -5.84 10.80 -27.11
N ASP A 72 -5.05 11.18 -26.10
CA ASP A 72 -5.53 11.98 -24.96
C ASP A 72 -6.00 13.39 -25.39
N GLN A 73 -5.79 13.77 -26.66
CA GLN A 73 -6.36 14.98 -27.27
C GLN A 73 -7.66 14.73 -28.06
N GLN A 74 -8.17 13.50 -28.16
CA GLN A 74 -9.49 13.25 -28.75
C GLN A 74 -10.61 13.47 -27.71
N MET A 75 -10.99 14.74 -27.57
CA MET A 75 -12.14 15.20 -26.79
C MET A 75 -13.46 14.86 -27.51
N SER A 76 -13.75 13.57 -27.71
CA SER A 76 -15.05 13.11 -28.22
C SER A 76 -16.05 12.89 -27.08
N GLY A 77 -17.33 13.20 -27.30
CA GLY A 77 -18.39 13.11 -26.27
C GLY A 77 -18.36 11.83 -25.45
N PRO A 78 -18.43 10.62 -26.07
CA PRO A 78 -18.40 9.36 -25.33
C PRO A 78 -17.11 9.11 -24.53
N ARG A 79 -15.97 9.70 -24.92
CA ARG A 79 -14.73 9.61 -24.14
C ARG A 79 -14.77 10.52 -22.92
N LEU A 80 -15.40 11.70 -23.01
CA LEU A 80 -15.56 12.64 -21.90
C LEU A 80 -16.64 12.20 -20.90
N GLU A 81 -17.65 11.45 -21.34
CA GLU A 81 -18.62 10.80 -20.45
C GLU A 81 -17.93 9.77 -19.54
N LEU A 82 -17.02 8.96 -20.08
CA LEU A 82 -16.25 7.99 -19.29
C LEU A 82 -15.09 8.64 -18.52
N HIS A 83 -14.39 9.60 -19.13
CA HIS A 83 -13.21 10.29 -18.60
C HIS A 83 -13.38 11.82 -18.51
N PRO A 84 -14.28 12.32 -17.65
CA PRO A 84 -14.50 13.75 -17.48
C PRO A 84 -13.25 14.47 -16.94
N GLU A 85 -12.32 13.74 -16.31
CA GLU A 85 -11.06 14.29 -15.81
C GLU A 85 -10.16 14.88 -16.90
N LEU A 86 -10.39 14.55 -18.18
CA LEU A 86 -9.69 15.13 -19.33
C LEU A 86 -9.87 16.66 -19.43
N GLU A 87 -10.92 17.23 -18.85
CA GLU A 87 -11.16 18.67 -18.80
C GLU A 87 -10.61 19.35 -17.54
N TRP A 88 -10.21 18.57 -16.53
CA TRP A 88 -9.86 19.10 -15.20
C TRP A 88 -8.36 19.38 -15.05
N ASP A 89 -8.06 20.53 -14.47
CA ASP A 89 -6.72 20.88 -13.99
C ASP A 89 -6.50 20.37 -12.56
N ALA A 90 -5.30 19.89 -12.27
CA ALA A 90 -4.95 19.32 -10.96
C ALA A 90 -3.86 20.12 -10.25
N THR A 91 -4.03 20.30 -8.95
CA THR A 91 -3.04 20.90 -8.04
C THR A 91 -2.71 19.94 -6.91
N MET A 92 -1.48 20.01 -6.43
CA MET A 92 -1.02 19.25 -5.26
C MET A 92 -1.42 19.98 -3.98
N ARG A 93 -2.10 19.28 -3.07
CA ARG A 93 -2.42 19.72 -1.71
C ARG A 93 -1.19 19.50 -0.81
N ARG A 94 -0.81 20.52 -0.03
CA ARG A 94 0.27 20.41 0.98
C ARG A 94 -0.29 20.48 2.41
N SER A 95 -0.63 19.33 3.00
CA SER A 95 -1.15 19.21 4.38
C SER A 95 -1.23 17.73 4.82
N ASN A 96 -1.20 17.49 6.13
CA ASN A 96 -1.46 16.18 6.78
C ASN A 96 -2.86 16.11 7.45
N ASP A 97 -3.74 17.06 7.13
CA ASP A 97 -5.17 16.93 7.34
C ASP A 97 -5.75 15.95 6.29
N LEU A 98 -6.88 15.31 6.60
CA LEU A 98 -7.59 14.47 5.65
C LEU A 98 -8.17 15.30 4.49
N HIS A 99 -8.53 14.63 3.39
CA HIS A 99 -9.38 15.24 2.39
C HIS A 99 -10.72 15.70 3.01
N ALA A 100 -11.32 16.78 2.50
CA ALA A 100 -12.59 17.30 3.03
C ALA A 100 -13.72 16.24 2.94
N GLU A 101 -13.80 15.54 1.81
CA GLU A 101 -14.75 14.42 1.63
C GLU A 101 -14.45 13.20 2.52
N GLU A 102 -13.19 12.94 2.88
CA GLU A 102 -12.83 11.88 3.84
C GLU A 102 -13.26 12.27 5.26
N THR A 103 -13.09 13.54 5.63
CA THR A 103 -13.60 14.11 6.89
C THR A 103 -15.13 14.00 6.96
N ALA A 104 -15.83 14.36 5.87
CA ALA A 104 -17.28 14.24 5.78
C ALA A 104 -17.74 12.76 5.78
N TYR A 105 -16.96 11.85 5.18
CA TYR A 105 -17.21 10.41 5.21
C TYR A 105 -17.23 9.88 6.64
N VAL A 106 -16.23 10.21 7.48
CA VAL A 106 -16.15 9.69 8.86
C VAL A 106 -17.40 10.06 9.66
N VAL A 107 -17.83 11.33 9.58
CA VAL A 107 -19.06 11.80 10.24
C VAL A 107 -20.29 11.04 9.75
N ARG A 108 -20.43 10.86 8.43
CA ARG A 108 -21.56 10.11 7.84
C ARG A 108 -21.53 8.62 8.18
N ARG A 109 -20.35 8.01 8.30
CA ARG A 109 -20.18 6.59 8.70
C ARG A 109 -20.59 6.40 10.16
N GLN A 110 -20.16 7.28 11.07
CA GLN A 110 -20.61 7.26 12.47
C GLN A 110 -22.13 7.45 12.58
N GLN A 111 -22.70 8.42 11.86
CA GLN A 111 -24.16 8.61 11.78
C GLN A 111 -24.89 7.37 11.25
N ARG A 112 -24.38 6.71 10.20
CA ARG A 112 -24.97 5.48 9.66
C ARG A 112 -24.93 4.35 10.69
N ILE A 113 -23.81 4.16 11.39
CA ILE A 113 -23.64 3.13 12.43
C ILE A 113 -24.60 3.35 13.61
N THR A 114 -24.82 4.60 14.03
CA THR A 114 -25.86 4.96 15.00
C THR A 114 -27.26 4.63 14.46
N ASN A 115 -27.60 5.16 13.28
CA ASN A 115 -28.97 5.09 12.74
C ASN A 115 -29.40 3.68 12.33
N SER A 116 -28.47 2.80 11.94
CA SER A 116 -28.77 1.40 11.61
C SER A 116 -28.92 0.50 12.84
N GLY A 117 -28.49 0.97 14.02
CA GLY A 117 -28.40 0.14 15.22
C GLY A 117 -27.31 -0.94 15.15
N ALA A 118 -26.43 -0.94 14.13
CA ALA A 118 -25.42 -1.99 13.94
C ALA A 118 -24.50 -2.15 15.16
N LEU A 119 -24.03 -1.04 15.76
CA LEU A 119 -23.17 -1.10 16.96
C LEU A 119 -23.92 -1.68 18.16
N LYS A 120 -25.20 -1.32 18.32
CA LYS A 120 -26.08 -1.81 19.39
C LYS A 120 -26.33 -3.32 19.26
N ALA A 121 -26.65 -3.81 18.06
CA ALA A 121 -26.82 -5.22 17.78
C ALA A 121 -25.50 -6.01 17.96
N PHE A 122 -24.40 -5.50 17.41
CA PHE A 122 -23.09 -6.15 17.51
C PHE A 122 -22.55 -6.20 18.96
N LEU A 123 -22.81 -5.18 19.77
CA LEU A 123 -22.42 -5.19 21.18
C LEU A 123 -23.49 -5.79 22.11
N GLY A 124 -24.68 -6.15 21.62
CA GLY A 124 -25.77 -6.65 22.45
C GLY A 124 -26.13 -5.69 23.58
N LEU A 125 -26.21 -4.38 23.28
CA LEU A 125 -26.56 -3.36 24.27
C LEU A 125 -28.07 -3.39 24.59
N PRO A 126 -28.51 -2.92 25.77
CA PRO A 126 -29.93 -2.89 26.17
C PRO A 126 -30.85 -2.21 25.16
N GLU A 127 -32.13 -2.62 25.10
CA GLU A 127 -33.11 -2.07 24.14
C GLU A 127 -33.37 -0.57 24.34
N ASP A 128 -33.18 -0.04 25.54
CA ASP A 128 -33.27 1.38 25.91
C ASP A 128 -31.97 2.17 25.69
N GLU A 129 -30.85 1.52 25.35
CA GLU A 129 -29.58 2.21 25.10
C GLU A 129 -29.62 3.01 23.78
N GLU A 130 -29.44 4.33 23.88
CA GLU A 130 -29.24 5.22 22.74
C GLU A 130 -27.74 5.46 22.48
N VAL A 131 -27.27 5.09 21.28
CA VAL A 131 -25.88 5.27 20.84
C VAL A 131 -25.70 6.67 20.23
N HIS A 132 -24.95 7.55 20.89
CA HIS A 132 -24.60 8.86 20.30
C HIS A 132 -23.50 8.70 19.22
N PRO A 133 -23.51 9.45 18.10
CA PRO A 133 -22.49 9.32 17.05
C PRO A 133 -21.05 9.50 17.54
N ASP A 134 -20.80 10.41 18.48
CA ASP A 134 -19.47 10.61 19.08
C ASP A 134 -18.97 9.39 19.89
N ASP A 135 -19.88 8.51 20.33
CA ASP A 135 -19.53 7.29 21.08
C ASP A 135 -19.03 6.18 20.14
N VAL A 136 -19.37 6.26 18.84
CA VAL A 136 -19.04 5.25 17.83
C VAL A 136 -17.51 5.19 17.61
N PRO A 137 -16.87 4.02 17.83
CA PRO A 137 -15.45 3.81 17.52
C PRO A 137 -15.14 3.98 16.02
N VAL A 138 -14.02 4.63 15.70
CA VAL A 138 -13.45 4.59 14.35
C VAL A 138 -12.64 3.29 14.21
N VAL A 139 -13.19 2.31 13.50
CA VAL A 139 -12.58 0.98 13.34
C VAL A 139 -11.85 0.87 12.00
N GLY A 140 -10.60 0.42 12.02
CA GLY A 140 -9.82 0.04 10.83
C GLY A 140 -9.75 -1.48 10.64
N LEU A 141 -9.79 -1.94 9.38
CA LEU A 141 -9.50 -3.32 8.99
C LEU A 141 -8.24 -3.38 8.12
N GLY A 142 -7.16 -3.95 8.64
CA GLY A 142 -5.92 -4.19 7.90
C GLY A 142 -5.84 -5.60 7.34
N GLY A 143 -5.39 -5.76 6.09
CA GLY A 143 -5.02 -7.04 5.49
C GLY A 143 -3.54 -7.07 5.11
N SER A 144 -2.80 -8.07 5.59
CA SER A 144 -1.37 -8.22 5.28
C SER A 144 -1.10 -8.84 3.90
N GLY A 145 0.14 -8.72 3.41
CA GLY A 145 0.56 -9.34 2.15
C GLY A 145 0.80 -10.86 2.25
N GLY A 146 0.75 -11.55 1.10
CA GLY A 146 0.98 -13.01 1.07
C GLY A 146 0.49 -13.76 -0.18
N GLY A 147 0.53 -13.16 -1.38
CA GLY A 147 0.06 -13.81 -2.61
C GLY A 147 -1.42 -14.23 -2.54
N TYR A 148 -1.80 -15.32 -3.22
CA TYR A 148 -3.18 -15.81 -3.18
C TYR A 148 -3.63 -16.27 -1.78
N ARG A 149 -2.73 -16.71 -0.89
CA ARG A 149 -3.07 -16.99 0.52
C ARG A 149 -3.69 -15.76 1.20
N SER A 150 -3.04 -14.60 1.06
CA SER A 150 -3.57 -13.31 1.53
C SER A 150 -4.83 -12.89 0.77
N HIS A 151 -4.83 -12.99 -0.56
CA HIS A 151 -5.95 -12.54 -1.39
C HIS A 151 -7.26 -13.25 -1.01
N LEU A 152 -7.24 -14.59 -1.01
CA LEU A 152 -8.39 -15.45 -0.76
C LEU A 152 -8.82 -15.42 0.72
N GLY A 153 -7.85 -15.42 1.64
CA GLY A 153 -8.13 -15.23 3.06
C GLY A 153 -8.78 -13.88 3.37
N PHE A 154 -8.37 -12.80 2.70
CA PHE A 154 -8.99 -11.50 2.94
C PHE A 154 -10.39 -11.38 2.33
N ILE A 155 -10.68 -12.06 1.22
CA ILE A 155 -12.06 -12.23 0.70
C ILE A 155 -12.93 -12.95 1.75
N ALA A 156 -12.43 -14.06 2.30
CA ALA A 156 -13.10 -14.83 3.35
C ALA A 156 -13.28 -14.06 4.66
N THR A 157 -12.38 -13.12 4.95
CA THR A 157 -12.51 -12.17 6.05
C THR A 157 -13.69 -11.22 5.82
N PHE A 158 -13.91 -10.74 4.59
CA PHE A 158 -15.05 -9.87 4.26
C PHE A 158 -16.38 -10.64 4.40
N GLN A 159 -16.44 -11.90 3.93
CA GLN A 159 -17.59 -12.78 4.14
C GLN A 159 -17.93 -12.92 5.63
N ALA A 160 -16.95 -13.33 6.45
CA ALA A 160 -17.15 -13.48 7.90
C ALA A 160 -17.50 -12.16 8.61
N ALA A 161 -16.93 -11.03 8.17
CA ALA A 161 -17.24 -9.72 8.75
C ALA A 161 -18.67 -9.27 8.48
N LYS A 162 -19.21 -9.57 7.29
CA LYS A 162 -20.62 -9.33 6.93
C LYS A 162 -21.55 -10.28 7.70
N GLU A 163 -21.23 -11.57 7.71
CA GLU A 163 -21.96 -12.62 8.43
C GLU A 163 -22.08 -12.34 9.94
N HIS A 164 -20.98 -11.94 10.60
CA HIS A 164 -20.96 -11.62 12.03
C HIS A 164 -21.35 -10.18 12.36
N GLY A 165 -21.81 -9.40 11.38
CA GLY A 165 -22.36 -8.05 11.58
C GLY A 165 -21.37 -6.97 12.02
N PHE A 166 -20.06 -7.18 11.87
CA PHE A 166 -19.05 -6.14 12.19
C PHE A 166 -18.57 -5.36 10.97
N TRP A 167 -18.86 -5.78 9.74
CA TRP A 167 -18.52 -5.05 8.51
C TRP A 167 -19.04 -3.59 8.53
N ASP A 168 -20.28 -3.41 8.99
CA ASP A 168 -20.92 -2.09 9.07
C ASP A 168 -20.24 -1.15 10.08
N LEU A 169 -19.46 -1.67 11.03
CA LEU A 169 -18.73 -0.88 12.02
C LEU A 169 -17.36 -0.40 11.49
N ILE A 170 -16.84 -1.03 10.44
CA ILE A 170 -15.53 -0.71 9.87
C ILE A 170 -15.64 0.65 9.16
N SER A 171 -14.79 1.59 9.56
CA SER A 171 -14.69 2.92 8.95
C SER A 171 -13.63 2.98 7.84
N TYR A 172 -12.52 2.27 8.02
CA TYR A 172 -11.41 2.22 7.06
C TYR A 172 -11.01 0.79 6.76
N MET A 173 -10.66 0.48 5.51
CA MET A 173 -9.96 -0.76 5.17
C MET A 173 -8.68 -0.46 4.40
N ALA A 174 -7.59 -1.13 4.75
CA ALA A 174 -6.30 -0.97 4.11
C ALA A 174 -5.64 -2.31 3.81
N GLY A 175 -4.85 -2.36 2.73
CA GLY A 175 -4.15 -3.57 2.30
C GLY A 175 -2.67 -3.32 2.06
N VAL A 176 -1.86 -4.36 2.28
CA VAL A 176 -0.48 -4.50 1.76
C VAL A 176 -0.45 -5.64 0.74
N SER A 177 0.34 -5.48 -0.33
CA SER A 177 0.53 -6.52 -1.36
C SER A 177 -0.80 -7.08 -1.86
N ALA A 178 -0.96 -8.42 -1.92
CA ALA A 178 -2.16 -9.09 -2.40
C ALA A 178 -3.49 -8.70 -1.70
N ALA A 179 -3.48 -8.15 -0.49
CA ALA A 179 -4.70 -7.57 0.11
C ALA A 179 -5.19 -6.33 -0.67
N CYS A 180 -4.31 -5.62 -1.39
CA CYS A 180 -4.69 -4.58 -2.34
C CYS A 180 -5.44 -5.14 -3.55
N TRP A 181 -5.09 -6.35 -4.03
CA TRP A 181 -5.90 -7.02 -5.07
C TRP A 181 -7.30 -7.33 -4.54
N THR A 182 -7.45 -7.73 -3.28
CA THR A 182 -8.77 -8.00 -2.67
C THR A 182 -9.62 -6.73 -2.63
N ILE A 183 -9.10 -5.65 -2.04
CA ILE A 183 -9.82 -4.37 -1.94
C ILE A 183 -10.21 -3.85 -3.33
N ALA A 184 -9.28 -3.86 -4.28
CA ALA A 184 -9.53 -3.37 -5.64
C ALA A 184 -10.52 -4.24 -6.42
N ALA A 185 -10.44 -5.57 -6.32
CA ALA A 185 -11.37 -6.48 -7.00
C ALA A 185 -12.78 -6.40 -6.41
N TYR A 186 -12.88 -6.38 -5.07
CA TYR A 186 -14.14 -6.26 -4.32
C TYR A 186 -14.90 -4.98 -4.68
N LEU A 187 -14.21 -3.84 -4.78
CA LEU A 187 -14.85 -2.55 -5.06
C LEU A 187 -15.03 -2.22 -6.55
N THR A 188 -14.38 -2.97 -7.46
CA THR A 188 -14.54 -2.75 -8.90
C THR A 188 -15.31 -3.90 -9.55
N PHE A 189 -14.66 -4.99 -9.95
CA PHE A 189 -15.27 -6.04 -10.75
C PHE A 189 -16.35 -6.82 -10.00
N ALA A 190 -16.18 -7.04 -8.69
CA ALA A 190 -17.11 -7.82 -7.90
C ALA A 190 -18.22 -6.98 -7.23
N ASN A 191 -18.25 -5.66 -7.43
CA ASN A 191 -19.36 -4.78 -7.03
C ASN A 191 -19.86 -4.98 -5.57
N ARG A 192 -18.92 -5.12 -4.62
CA ARG A 192 -19.14 -5.37 -3.18
C ARG A 192 -19.65 -6.77 -2.81
N ASP A 193 -19.68 -7.70 -3.75
CA ASP A 193 -20.03 -9.11 -3.52
C ASP A 193 -18.76 -9.94 -3.26
N ALA A 194 -18.58 -10.36 -2.00
CA ALA A 194 -17.44 -11.18 -1.60
C ALA A 194 -17.62 -12.66 -1.98
N ASP A 195 -18.86 -13.14 -2.14
CA ASP A 195 -19.17 -14.51 -2.52
C ASP A 195 -18.91 -14.73 -4.02
N LEU A 196 -19.37 -13.79 -4.86
CA LEU A 196 -19.03 -13.73 -6.29
C LEU A 196 -17.52 -13.62 -6.50
N LEU A 197 -16.85 -12.78 -5.72
CA LEU A 197 -15.39 -12.63 -5.78
C LEU A 197 -14.68 -13.94 -5.46
N LEU A 198 -15.07 -14.66 -4.40
CA LEU A 198 -14.49 -15.95 -4.06
C LEU A 198 -14.78 -17.01 -5.14
N ALA A 199 -16.01 -17.12 -5.61
CA ALA A 199 -16.43 -18.10 -6.63
C ALA A 199 -15.70 -17.90 -7.97
N HIS A 200 -15.47 -16.63 -8.35
CA HIS A 200 -14.67 -16.28 -9.52
C HIS A 200 -13.22 -16.76 -9.39
N PHE A 201 -12.58 -16.54 -8.24
CA PHE A 201 -11.22 -17.04 -8.01
C PHE A 201 -11.16 -18.57 -7.85
N ALA A 202 -12.17 -19.21 -7.26
CA ALA A 202 -12.30 -20.67 -7.28
C ALA A 202 -12.32 -21.23 -8.72
N THR A 203 -12.83 -20.45 -9.68
CA THR A 203 -12.88 -20.83 -11.10
C THR A 203 -11.59 -20.50 -11.86
N ASN A 204 -10.97 -19.34 -11.63
CA ASN A 204 -9.85 -18.85 -12.44
C ASN A 204 -8.44 -19.04 -11.82
N ALA A 205 -8.34 -19.28 -10.50
CA ALA A 205 -7.04 -19.41 -9.82
C ALA A 205 -6.26 -20.66 -10.22
N GLY A 206 -6.88 -21.65 -10.87
CA GLY A 206 -6.23 -22.87 -11.36
C GLY A 206 -5.26 -22.68 -12.53
N VAL A 207 -5.02 -21.43 -12.96
CA VAL A 207 -4.11 -21.09 -14.05
C VAL A 207 -3.24 -19.90 -13.65
N HIS A 208 -1.91 -20.07 -13.73
CA HIS A 208 -0.99 -18.99 -13.39
C HIS A 208 -1.24 -17.76 -14.29
N PRO A 209 -1.37 -16.53 -13.73
CA PRO A 209 -1.76 -15.33 -14.47
C PRO A 209 -0.80 -14.92 -15.59
N LEU A 210 0.50 -15.21 -15.44
CA LEU A 210 1.49 -14.99 -16.52
C LEU A 210 1.59 -16.14 -17.55
N SER A 211 0.78 -17.20 -17.43
CA SER A 211 0.94 -18.38 -18.28
C SER A 211 0.53 -18.09 -19.75
N PRO A 212 1.07 -18.85 -20.72
CA PRO A 212 0.57 -18.80 -22.10
C PRO A 212 -0.91 -19.22 -22.25
N ARG A 213 -1.54 -19.83 -21.23
CA ARG A 213 -2.98 -20.08 -21.19
C ARG A 213 -3.73 -18.80 -20.79
N ALA A 214 -3.36 -18.19 -19.67
CA ALA A 214 -3.92 -16.93 -19.19
C ALA A 214 -3.81 -15.81 -20.24
N PHE A 215 -2.62 -15.60 -20.81
CA PHE A 215 -2.41 -14.61 -21.86
C PHE A 215 -3.28 -14.85 -23.09
N ARG A 216 -3.44 -16.12 -23.54
CA ARG A 216 -4.32 -16.44 -24.66
C ARG A 216 -5.81 -16.21 -24.35
N ALA A 217 -6.25 -16.47 -23.11
CA ALA A 217 -7.62 -16.19 -22.69
C ALA A 217 -7.91 -14.67 -22.75
N VAL A 218 -7.05 -13.84 -22.16
CA VAL A 218 -7.17 -12.37 -22.25
C VAL A 218 -7.14 -11.91 -23.71
N MET A 219 -6.17 -12.37 -24.51
CA MET A 219 -6.06 -11.96 -25.92
C MET A 219 -7.20 -12.45 -26.84
N ALA A 220 -7.96 -13.47 -26.42
CA ALA A 220 -9.15 -13.95 -27.11
C ALA A 220 -10.43 -13.20 -26.71
N SER A 221 -10.46 -12.61 -25.51
CA SER A 221 -11.60 -11.82 -25.02
C SER A 221 -11.79 -10.52 -25.82
N PRO A 222 -13.04 -9.99 -25.92
CA PRO A 222 -13.30 -8.67 -26.46
C PRO A 222 -12.45 -7.61 -25.76
N ARG A 223 -11.77 -6.77 -26.55
CA ARG A 223 -10.85 -5.71 -26.09
C ARG A 223 -9.70 -6.14 -25.17
N GLY A 224 -9.48 -7.41 -24.84
CA GLY A 224 -8.46 -7.83 -23.86
C GLY A 224 -7.02 -7.36 -24.18
N ALA A 225 -6.69 -7.17 -25.45
CA ALA A 225 -5.43 -6.56 -25.88
C ALA A 225 -5.24 -5.10 -25.39
N ASP A 226 -6.32 -4.33 -25.22
CA ASP A 226 -6.28 -2.96 -24.71
C ASP A 226 -5.87 -2.94 -23.25
N PHE A 227 -6.43 -3.84 -22.43
CA PHE A 227 -6.14 -3.92 -20.99
C PHE A 227 -4.68 -4.34 -20.70
N VAL A 228 -4.07 -5.10 -21.61
CA VAL A 228 -2.64 -5.46 -21.52
C VAL A 228 -1.73 -4.36 -22.10
N PHE A 229 -1.93 -3.96 -23.35
CA PHE A 229 -0.98 -3.11 -24.07
C PHE A 229 -1.29 -1.62 -24.00
N GLY A 230 -2.54 -1.24 -23.74
CA GLY A 230 -2.98 0.16 -23.65
C GLY A 230 -2.28 0.94 -22.53
N PRO A 231 -2.34 0.47 -21.26
CA PRO A 231 -1.64 1.13 -20.15
C PRO A 231 -0.13 1.25 -20.38
N LEU A 232 0.50 0.21 -20.95
CA LEU A 232 1.93 0.22 -21.31
C LEU A 232 2.24 1.26 -22.38
N ALA A 233 1.43 1.35 -23.44
CA ALA A 233 1.59 2.35 -24.49
C ALA A 233 1.41 3.78 -23.96
N ALA A 234 0.47 4.00 -23.03
CA ALA A 234 0.27 5.27 -22.36
C ALA A 234 1.51 5.71 -21.55
N LYS A 235 2.13 4.81 -20.77
CA LYS A 235 3.40 5.10 -20.07
C LYS A 235 4.51 5.52 -21.04
N VAL A 236 4.68 4.81 -22.15
CA VAL A 236 5.71 5.13 -23.16
C VAL A 236 5.46 6.50 -23.80
N ARG A 237 4.22 6.84 -24.16
CA ARG A 237 3.87 8.16 -24.70
C ARG A 237 4.11 9.29 -23.70
N LYS A 238 3.88 9.04 -22.41
CA LYS A 238 4.23 9.96 -21.31
C LYS A 238 5.74 10.07 -21.05
N GLY A 239 6.59 9.36 -21.79
CA GLY A 239 8.06 9.40 -21.69
C GLY A 239 8.64 8.53 -20.56
N LEU A 240 7.82 7.67 -19.94
CA LEU A 240 8.26 6.73 -18.91
C LEU A 240 8.86 5.48 -19.57
N ARG A 241 9.85 4.87 -18.91
CA ARG A 241 10.40 3.58 -19.33
C ARG A 241 9.51 2.46 -18.76
N LEU A 242 9.23 1.45 -19.58
CA LEU A 242 8.59 0.23 -19.11
C LEU A 242 9.59 -0.64 -18.34
N THR A 243 9.10 -1.30 -17.31
CA THR A 243 9.83 -2.31 -16.53
C THR A 243 9.12 -3.65 -16.61
N LEU A 244 9.76 -4.73 -16.14
CA LEU A 244 9.08 -6.02 -16.05
C LEU A 244 7.88 -5.97 -15.08
N MET A 245 7.93 -5.10 -14.06
CA MET A 245 6.82 -4.92 -13.12
C MET A 245 5.59 -4.24 -13.75
N ASP A 246 5.79 -3.42 -14.79
CA ASP A 246 4.66 -2.87 -15.56
C ASP A 246 3.97 -3.96 -16.39
N LEU A 247 4.73 -4.90 -16.96
CA LEU A 247 4.16 -6.03 -17.69
C LEU A 247 3.48 -7.04 -16.74
N TRP A 248 4.10 -7.32 -15.59
CA TRP A 248 3.51 -8.10 -14.49
C TRP A 248 2.13 -7.56 -14.13
N SER A 249 2.07 -6.27 -13.80
CA SER A 249 0.88 -5.49 -13.46
C SER A 249 -0.27 -5.68 -14.47
N THR A 250 -0.01 -5.41 -15.75
CA THR A 250 -1.07 -5.46 -16.77
C THR A 250 -1.50 -6.89 -17.09
N LEU A 251 -0.58 -7.86 -17.09
CA LEU A 251 -0.92 -9.27 -17.34
C LEU A 251 -1.67 -9.91 -16.17
N SER A 252 -1.23 -9.66 -14.93
CA SER A 252 -1.88 -10.24 -13.74
C SER A 252 -3.29 -9.70 -13.58
N THR A 253 -3.45 -8.37 -13.54
CA THR A 253 -4.77 -7.73 -13.39
C THR A 253 -5.73 -8.12 -14.50
N ALA A 254 -5.29 -8.10 -15.76
CA ALA A 254 -6.15 -8.44 -16.89
C ALA A 254 -6.60 -9.91 -16.90
N TYR A 255 -5.80 -10.85 -16.39
CA TYR A 255 -6.25 -12.24 -16.26
C TYR A 255 -7.09 -12.46 -14.99
N MET A 256 -6.64 -11.96 -13.84
CA MET A 256 -7.31 -12.14 -12.55
C MET A 256 -8.74 -11.58 -12.55
N TRP A 257 -9.02 -10.52 -13.31
CA TRP A 257 -10.36 -9.93 -13.44
C TRP A 257 -11.08 -10.29 -14.74
N LEU A 258 -10.51 -11.14 -15.60
CA LEU A 258 -11.21 -11.61 -16.79
C LEU A 258 -12.41 -12.47 -16.34
N PRO A 259 -13.67 -12.09 -16.65
CA PRO A 259 -14.84 -12.83 -16.19
C PRO A 259 -14.81 -14.28 -16.66
N VAL A 260 -15.44 -15.16 -15.88
CA VAL A 260 -15.63 -16.57 -16.23
C VAL A 260 -17.04 -16.79 -16.77
N GLU A 261 -17.20 -17.78 -17.66
CA GLU A 261 -18.53 -18.16 -18.18
C GLU A 261 -19.47 -18.56 -17.04
N GLY A 262 -20.69 -18.01 -17.04
CA GLY A 262 -21.69 -18.26 -15.99
C GLY A 262 -21.81 -17.19 -14.89
N ASN A 263 -20.94 -16.16 -14.88
CA ASN A 263 -21.12 -15.02 -13.98
C ASN A 263 -22.33 -14.16 -14.44
N LYS A 264 -23.25 -13.79 -13.53
CA LYS A 264 -24.55 -13.18 -13.87
C LYS A 264 -24.45 -11.80 -14.54
N GLU A 265 -23.37 -11.06 -14.30
CA GLU A 265 -23.13 -9.78 -14.99
C GLU A 265 -22.70 -9.93 -16.47
N ALA A 266 -22.52 -11.17 -16.96
CA ALA A 266 -22.14 -11.47 -18.34
C ALA A 266 -23.32 -11.43 -19.34
N GLU A 267 -24.38 -10.65 -19.08
CA GLU A 267 -25.43 -10.36 -20.08
C GLU A 267 -24.85 -9.68 -21.34
N GLU A 268 -23.73 -8.96 -21.20
CA GLU A 268 -22.92 -8.41 -22.32
C GLU A 268 -21.80 -9.34 -22.80
N GLY A 269 -21.72 -10.57 -22.27
CA GLY A 269 -20.67 -11.54 -22.54
C GLY A 269 -19.39 -11.39 -21.69
N VAL A 270 -18.46 -12.33 -21.88
CA VAL A 270 -17.19 -12.38 -21.15
C VAL A 270 -16.21 -11.33 -21.70
N GLN A 271 -16.17 -10.16 -21.07
CA GLN A 271 -15.24 -9.07 -21.41
C GLN A 271 -14.78 -8.28 -20.18
N LEU A 272 -13.55 -7.73 -20.25
CA LEU A 272 -13.04 -6.76 -19.27
C LEU A 272 -13.69 -5.39 -19.50
N ARG A 273 -13.96 -4.65 -18.42
CA ARG A 273 -14.58 -3.33 -18.44
C ARG A 273 -13.59 -2.22 -18.12
N GLU A 274 -13.71 -1.07 -18.77
CA GLU A 274 -12.78 0.07 -18.64
C GLU A 274 -13.06 0.85 -17.34
N GLU A 275 -14.31 0.82 -16.91
CA GLU A 275 -14.85 1.32 -15.65
C GLU A 275 -14.14 0.72 -14.43
N TRP A 276 -13.75 -0.57 -14.49
CA TRP A 276 -13.00 -1.26 -13.44
C TRP A 276 -11.55 -0.77 -13.31
N MET A 277 -11.05 -0.04 -14.31
CA MET A 277 -9.68 0.49 -14.31
C MET A 277 -9.59 1.93 -13.76
N GLN A 278 -10.71 2.53 -13.34
CA GLN A 278 -10.79 3.89 -12.81
C GLN A 278 -10.89 3.85 -11.27
N TRP A 279 -9.77 3.98 -10.56
CA TRP A 279 -9.73 3.88 -9.10
C TRP A 279 -10.46 5.04 -8.43
N SER A 280 -10.33 6.27 -8.95
CA SER A 280 -11.04 7.42 -8.39
C SER A 280 -12.57 7.27 -8.41
N LYS A 281 -13.09 6.60 -9.45
CA LYS A 281 -14.54 6.39 -9.65
C LYS A 281 -15.15 5.36 -8.71
N VAL A 282 -14.33 4.63 -7.97
CA VAL A 282 -14.78 3.75 -6.89
C VAL A 282 -15.51 4.53 -5.79
N TRP A 283 -15.10 5.79 -5.52
CA TRP A 283 -15.81 6.69 -4.59
C TRP A 283 -17.31 6.82 -4.90
N GLU A 284 -17.62 7.04 -6.18
CA GLU A 284 -18.99 7.27 -6.68
C GLU A 284 -19.76 5.97 -6.93
N ARG A 285 -19.08 4.89 -7.31
CA ARG A 285 -19.72 3.65 -7.81
C ARG A 285 -19.91 2.55 -6.76
N SER A 286 -19.19 2.58 -5.64
CA SER A 286 -19.18 1.47 -4.65
C SER A 286 -19.76 1.83 -3.27
N GLY A 287 -20.64 2.84 -3.19
CA GLY A 287 -21.30 3.20 -1.93
C GLY A 287 -20.41 3.81 -0.84
N ILE A 288 -19.10 3.98 -1.08
CA ILE A 288 -18.20 4.68 -0.14
C ILE A 288 -18.66 6.13 0.02
N ARG A 289 -19.02 6.82 -1.07
CA ARG A 289 -19.56 8.18 -0.99
C ARG A 289 -20.74 8.29 -0.03
N ASP A 290 -21.58 7.28 0.10
CA ASP A 290 -22.76 7.25 0.97
C ASP A 290 -22.51 6.54 2.31
N ALA A 291 -21.23 6.27 2.61
CA ALA A 291 -20.75 5.58 3.81
C ALA A 291 -21.33 4.17 4.00
N GLU A 292 -21.67 3.47 2.92
CA GLU A 292 -22.13 2.08 2.93
C GLU A 292 -20.97 1.09 3.14
N GLU A 293 -19.87 1.31 2.42
CA GLU A 293 -18.66 0.51 2.49
C GLU A 293 -17.54 1.23 3.27
N PRO A 294 -16.58 0.50 3.86
CA PRO A 294 -15.38 1.06 4.47
C PRO A 294 -14.54 1.89 3.49
N PHE A 295 -13.92 2.97 3.95
CA PHE A 295 -13.07 3.80 3.11
C PHE A 295 -11.75 3.05 2.73
N PRO A 296 -11.46 2.84 1.43
CA PRO A 296 -10.38 1.96 1.00
C PRO A 296 -9.03 2.68 0.85
N ILE A 297 -7.96 2.00 1.26
CA ILE A 297 -6.59 2.48 1.12
C ILE A 297 -5.69 1.35 0.59
N LEU A 298 -5.19 1.51 -0.63
CA LEU A 298 -4.11 0.67 -1.16
C LEU A 298 -2.77 1.28 -0.72
N THR A 299 -1.73 0.47 -0.51
CA THR A 299 -0.41 0.96 -0.05
C THR A 299 0.73 0.57 -0.98
N SER A 300 1.75 1.41 -1.03
CA SER A 300 3.05 1.11 -1.66
C SER A 300 4.17 1.86 -0.92
N VAL A 301 5.42 1.59 -1.23
CA VAL A 301 6.57 2.32 -0.68
C VAL A 301 7.53 2.80 -1.77
N ARG A 302 8.24 3.90 -1.48
CA ARG A 302 9.42 4.36 -2.21
C ARG A 302 10.65 4.12 -1.33
N HIS A 303 11.64 3.39 -1.82
CA HIS A 303 12.94 3.32 -1.15
C HIS A 303 13.65 4.68 -1.30
N VAL A 304 13.89 5.38 -0.18
CA VAL A 304 14.59 6.67 -0.14
C VAL A 304 16.02 6.46 0.33
N ILE A 305 16.96 6.91 -0.50
CA ILE A 305 18.40 6.86 -0.26
C ILE A 305 18.88 8.32 -0.12
N PRO A 306 19.01 8.86 1.11
CA PRO A 306 19.27 10.29 1.35
C PRO A 306 20.59 10.86 0.78
N TRP A 307 21.57 10.03 0.38
CA TRP A 307 22.88 10.48 -0.09
C TRP A 307 23.05 10.34 -1.61
N ASN A 308 23.72 11.32 -2.22
CA ASN A 308 23.86 11.41 -3.67
C ASN A 308 24.69 10.24 -4.27
N PRO A 309 24.13 9.40 -5.15
CA PRO A 309 24.88 8.29 -5.78
C PRO A 309 26.08 8.76 -6.62
N HIS A 310 26.00 9.96 -7.21
CA HIS A 310 27.13 10.57 -7.93
C HIS A 310 28.26 10.98 -6.98
N MET A 311 27.96 11.32 -5.72
CA MET A 311 28.96 11.56 -4.70
C MET A 311 29.75 10.28 -4.42
N ILE A 312 29.09 9.13 -4.22
CA ILE A 312 29.79 7.83 -4.12
C ILE A 312 30.58 7.53 -5.39
N ARG A 313 30.04 7.71 -6.60
CA ARG A 313 30.78 7.48 -7.86
C ARG A 313 31.95 8.47 -8.06
N ARG A 314 31.95 9.62 -7.39
CA ARG A 314 33.06 10.61 -7.39
C ARG A 314 34.09 10.29 -6.31
N LEU A 315 33.65 9.98 -5.08
CA LEU A 315 34.48 9.50 -3.98
C LEU A 315 35.20 8.21 -4.38
N TRP A 316 34.49 7.26 -4.99
CA TRP A 316 35.07 5.99 -5.43
C TRP A 316 36.11 6.21 -6.54
N ARG A 317 35.82 7.03 -7.57
CA ARG A 317 36.83 7.39 -8.60
C ARG A 317 38.06 8.11 -8.05
N TYR A 318 37.87 9.01 -7.07
CA TYR A 318 38.97 9.73 -6.43
C TYR A 318 39.78 8.79 -5.53
N ALA A 319 39.10 7.97 -4.75
CA ALA A 319 39.73 7.11 -3.75
C ALA A 319 40.31 5.82 -4.36
N THR A 320 39.78 5.24 -5.44
CA THR A 320 40.48 4.16 -6.19
C THR A 320 41.76 4.64 -6.88
N ARG A 321 41.99 5.96 -6.95
CA ARG A 321 43.17 6.58 -7.54
C ARG A 321 44.21 7.02 -6.50
N PHE A 322 43.87 7.07 -5.20
CA PHE A 322 44.75 7.56 -4.13
C PHE A 322 44.69 6.79 -2.79
N LEU A 323 43.74 5.87 -2.58
CA LEU A 323 43.52 5.13 -1.34
C LEU A 323 43.38 3.62 -1.60
N ARG A 324 43.65 2.79 -0.59
CA ARG A 324 43.45 1.33 -0.71
C ARG A 324 41.94 1.02 -0.73
N PRO A 325 41.45 0.03 -1.51
CA PRO A 325 40.01 -0.27 -1.64
C PRO A 325 39.26 -0.39 -0.30
N THR A 326 39.89 -0.99 0.71
CA THR A 326 39.34 -1.19 2.06
C THR A 326 39.16 0.10 2.87
N GLN A 327 39.87 1.18 2.55
CA GLN A 327 39.67 2.50 3.15
C GLN A 327 38.53 3.25 2.49
N VAL A 328 38.38 3.09 1.16
CA VAL A 328 37.24 3.64 0.40
C VAL A 328 35.93 3.03 0.87
N GLN A 329 35.94 1.71 1.04
CA GLN A 329 34.83 0.92 1.56
C GLN A 329 34.41 1.41 2.96
N ARG A 330 35.35 1.51 3.90
CA ARG A 330 35.12 2.09 5.25
C ARG A 330 34.72 3.58 5.27
N ALA A 331 34.92 4.32 4.19
CA ALA A 331 34.41 5.70 4.08
C ALA A 331 32.96 5.72 3.58
N ILE A 332 32.63 4.84 2.62
CA ILE A 332 31.25 4.65 2.13
C ILE A 332 30.36 4.10 3.24
N GLU A 333 30.81 3.06 3.95
CA GLU A 333 30.09 2.46 5.10
C GLU A 333 29.81 3.51 6.20
N ARG A 334 30.77 4.38 6.50
CA ARG A 334 30.56 5.47 7.49
C ARG A 334 29.57 6.52 7.03
N GLU A 335 29.48 6.80 5.73
CA GLU A 335 28.54 7.77 5.19
C GLU A 335 27.12 7.17 5.01
N ALA A 336 27.01 5.89 4.66
CA ALA A 336 25.75 5.15 4.65
C ALA A 336 25.21 4.95 6.08
N ALA A 337 26.08 4.68 7.06
CA ALA A 337 25.70 4.60 8.47
C ALA A 337 25.26 5.95 9.08
N ARG A 338 25.65 7.09 8.47
CA ARG A 338 25.19 8.44 8.87
C ARG A 338 23.86 8.85 8.24
N HIS A 339 23.50 8.21 7.14
CA HIS A 339 22.33 8.53 6.36
C HIS A 339 21.54 7.24 6.18
N HIS A 340 20.72 6.85 7.16
CA HIS A 340 19.96 5.61 7.04
C HIS A 340 18.94 5.69 5.89
N ALA A 341 19.01 4.76 4.94
CA ALA A 341 17.94 4.57 3.97
C ALA A 341 16.67 4.06 4.67
N TRP A 342 15.50 4.40 4.12
CA TRP A 342 14.22 3.93 4.63
C TRP A 342 13.18 3.83 3.51
N TYR A 343 12.06 3.20 3.81
CA TYR A 343 10.90 3.14 2.94
C TYR A 343 9.90 4.24 3.30
N GLN A 344 9.67 5.16 2.37
CA GLN A 344 8.62 6.16 2.47
C GLN A 344 7.30 5.57 2.00
N TRP A 345 6.28 5.61 2.86
CA TRP A 345 4.96 5.07 2.55
C TRP A 345 4.15 5.98 1.63
N TRP A 346 3.38 5.37 0.75
CA TRP A 346 2.47 5.99 -0.20
C TRP A 346 1.10 5.32 -0.13
N GLU A 347 0.06 6.14 -0.06
CA GLU A 347 -1.33 5.73 0.04
C GLU A 347 -2.07 6.05 -1.26
N PHE A 348 -2.96 5.15 -1.68
CA PHE A 348 -3.92 5.39 -2.77
C PHE A 348 -5.33 5.13 -2.24
N ASN A 349 -6.10 6.18 -2.02
CA ASN A 349 -7.54 6.09 -1.79
C ASN A 349 -8.30 6.64 -3.02
N ALA A 350 -9.63 6.56 -3.01
CA ALA A 350 -10.43 6.97 -4.17
C ALA A 350 -10.50 8.50 -4.38
N LEU A 351 -10.10 9.31 -3.38
CA LEU A 351 -10.10 10.77 -3.45
C LEU A 351 -8.73 11.31 -3.87
N GLU A 352 -7.67 10.86 -3.20
CA GLU A 352 -6.30 11.35 -3.38
C GLU A 352 -5.23 10.25 -3.20
N VAL A 353 -4.07 10.51 -3.79
CA VAL A 353 -2.86 9.69 -3.73
C VAL A 353 -1.72 10.55 -3.20
N GLY A 354 -0.97 10.03 -2.22
CA GLY A 354 0.03 10.85 -1.54
C GLY A 354 0.82 10.14 -0.45
N SER A 355 1.46 10.93 0.40
CA SER A 355 2.33 10.48 1.49
C SER A 355 2.35 11.50 2.62
N ASP A 356 2.08 11.04 3.85
CA ASP A 356 2.10 11.87 5.07
C ASP A 356 3.52 12.34 5.43
N GLU A 357 4.55 11.56 5.06
CA GLU A 357 5.96 11.95 5.14
C GLU A 357 6.32 13.14 4.23
N MET A 358 5.55 13.36 3.17
CA MET A 358 5.76 14.45 2.20
C MET A 358 4.78 15.61 2.38
N GLU A 359 3.85 15.50 3.33
CA GLU A 359 2.66 16.36 3.48
C GLU A 359 1.93 16.55 2.14
N GLY A 360 2.00 15.58 1.23
CA GLY A 360 1.79 15.81 -0.20
C GLY A 360 0.74 14.88 -0.77
N TRP A 361 -0.30 15.45 -1.38
CA TRP A 361 -1.43 14.70 -1.94
C TRP A 361 -1.84 15.30 -3.29
N VAL A 362 -2.23 14.45 -4.23
CA VAL A 362 -2.86 14.84 -5.50
C VAL A 362 -4.17 14.08 -5.69
N PRO A 363 -5.17 14.62 -6.39
CA PRO A 363 -6.40 13.88 -6.67
C PRO A 363 -6.11 12.54 -7.35
N ALA A 364 -6.84 11.49 -7.01
CA ALA A 364 -6.56 10.13 -7.47
C ALA A 364 -6.58 10.03 -9.01
N TRP A 365 -7.57 10.65 -9.65
CA TRP A 365 -7.68 10.77 -11.12
C TRP A 365 -6.51 11.53 -11.79
N ALA A 366 -5.77 12.34 -11.04
CA ALA A 366 -4.63 13.11 -11.54
C ALA A 366 -3.29 12.37 -11.40
N PHE A 367 -3.24 11.28 -10.62
CA PHE A 367 -2.02 10.53 -10.38
C PHE A 367 -1.45 9.95 -11.70
N GLY A 368 -0.14 10.02 -11.88
CA GLY A 368 0.53 9.62 -13.12
C GLY A 368 0.47 10.66 -14.27
N ARG A 369 -0.10 11.85 -14.06
CA ARG A 369 0.18 13.04 -14.90
C ARG A 369 1.56 13.62 -14.55
N LYS A 370 2.15 14.39 -15.47
CA LYS A 370 3.30 15.26 -15.15
C LYS A 370 2.87 16.44 -14.27
N PHE A 371 3.61 16.67 -13.19
CA PHE A 371 3.49 17.85 -12.33
C PHE A 371 4.77 18.68 -12.37
N ARG A 372 4.65 19.99 -12.11
CA ARG A 372 5.76 20.89 -11.84
C ARG A 372 5.28 21.98 -10.88
N ASN A 373 6.05 22.28 -9.84
CA ASN A 373 5.74 23.33 -8.84
C ASN A 373 4.31 23.18 -8.26
N GLY A 374 3.88 21.95 -7.96
CA GLY A 374 2.57 21.63 -7.41
C GLY A 374 1.38 21.74 -8.38
N ARG A 375 1.59 21.90 -9.69
CA ARG A 375 0.53 21.93 -10.71
C ARG A 375 0.75 20.88 -11.78
N ALA A 376 -0.32 20.23 -12.26
CA ALA A 376 -0.24 19.38 -13.43
C ALA A 376 0.08 20.20 -14.69
N THR A 377 0.96 19.67 -15.55
CA THR A 377 1.37 20.34 -16.81
C THR A 377 0.73 19.70 -18.04
N GLU A 378 -0.14 18.71 -17.84
CA GLU A 378 -0.86 17.99 -18.89
C GLU A 378 -2.22 17.54 -18.35
N ARG A 379 -3.21 17.42 -19.25
CA ARG A 379 -4.46 16.71 -18.98
C ARG A 379 -4.40 15.36 -19.70
N SER A 380 -4.75 14.30 -18.98
CA SER A 380 -4.83 12.92 -19.49
C SER A 380 -5.85 12.14 -18.68
N VAL A 381 -6.28 11.00 -19.19
CA VAL A 381 -7.00 10.01 -18.39
C VAL A 381 -6.21 9.63 -17.12
N GLU A 382 -6.93 9.18 -16.10
CA GLU A 382 -6.38 8.56 -14.89
C GLU A 382 -5.38 7.44 -15.21
N LEU A 383 -4.39 7.22 -14.35
CA LEU A 383 -3.50 6.05 -14.45
C LEU A 383 -4.31 4.77 -14.21
N PRO A 384 -4.42 3.84 -15.17
CA PRO A 384 -5.24 2.63 -15.01
C PRO A 384 -4.90 1.86 -13.74
N LEU A 385 -5.92 1.41 -13.00
CA LEU A 385 -5.78 0.73 -11.70
C LEU A 385 -4.83 -0.48 -11.75
N SER A 386 -4.71 -1.18 -12.88
CA SER A 386 -3.69 -2.21 -13.08
C SER A 386 -2.27 -1.68 -12.79
N LEU A 387 -1.92 -0.48 -13.28
CA LEU A 387 -0.63 0.18 -13.05
C LEU A 387 -0.49 0.83 -11.67
N ILE A 388 -1.56 0.95 -10.89
CA ILE A 388 -1.54 1.32 -9.46
C ILE A 388 -1.30 0.06 -8.61
N LEU A 389 -2.02 -1.02 -8.90
CA LEU A 389 -1.84 -2.33 -8.28
C LEU A 389 -0.46 -2.91 -8.53
N GLY A 390 0.13 -2.64 -9.69
CA GLY A 390 1.48 -3.05 -10.06
C GLY A 390 2.51 -2.78 -8.95
N PRO A 391 2.80 -1.51 -8.62
CA PRO A 391 3.58 -1.13 -7.45
C PRO A 391 3.08 -1.75 -6.15
N ALA A 392 1.78 -1.64 -5.84
CA ALA A 392 1.22 -2.12 -4.57
C ALA A 392 1.46 -3.62 -4.31
N THR A 393 1.53 -4.44 -5.36
CA THR A 393 1.69 -5.91 -5.32
C THR A 393 2.98 -6.39 -6.01
N SER A 394 4.04 -5.56 -5.99
CA SER A 394 5.30 -5.81 -6.67
C SER A 394 6.37 -6.52 -5.83
N ALA A 395 6.00 -7.39 -4.89
CA ALA A 395 6.95 -8.15 -4.06
C ALA A 395 8.13 -8.81 -4.83
N PRO A 396 7.99 -9.30 -6.10
CA PRO A 396 9.13 -9.76 -6.90
C PRO A 396 10.22 -8.71 -7.21
N SER A 397 9.97 -7.43 -6.97
CA SER A 397 10.96 -6.33 -7.06
C SER A 397 11.77 -6.09 -5.78
N ALA A 398 11.49 -6.85 -4.71
CA ALA A 398 12.30 -6.89 -3.48
C ALA A 398 13.79 -7.07 -3.79
N PRO A 399 14.71 -6.39 -3.07
CA PRO A 399 16.13 -6.68 -3.17
C PRO A 399 16.45 -8.17 -3.00
N LEU A 400 17.48 -8.64 -3.70
CA LEU A 400 17.86 -10.06 -3.72
C LEU A 400 18.19 -10.60 -2.31
N VAL A 401 18.68 -9.74 -1.41
CA VAL A 401 18.98 -10.11 -0.01
C VAL A 401 17.71 -10.45 0.75
N ASP A 402 16.62 -9.70 0.58
CA ASP A 402 15.35 -9.91 1.28
C ASP A 402 14.61 -11.13 0.72
N GLN A 403 14.73 -11.38 -0.59
CA GLN A 403 14.26 -12.62 -1.21
C GLN A 403 15.01 -13.84 -0.67
N LEU A 404 16.35 -13.78 -0.58
CA LEU A 404 17.17 -14.85 -0.01
C LEU A 404 16.91 -15.06 1.50
N ALA A 405 16.70 -13.99 2.27
CA ALA A 405 16.37 -14.07 3.69
C ALA A 405 14.95 -14.62 3.93
N THR A 406 14.02 -14.41 3.00
CA THR A 406 12.68 -15.01 3.04
C THR A 406 12.73 -16.48 2.66
N ILE A 407 13.42 -16.84 1.58
CA ILE A 407 13.63 -18.24 1.18
C ILE A 407 14.31 -19.04 2.30
N ALA A 408 15.39 -18.50 2.90
CA ALA A 408 16.14 -19.18 3.96
C ALA A 408 15.33 -19.47 5.23
N ARG A 409 14.29 -18.65 5.53
CA ARG A 409 13.38 -18.83 6.67
C ARG A 409 12.34 -19.94 6.46
N HIS A 410 12.06 -20.34 5.21
CA HIS A 410 11.03 -21.34 4.88
C HIS A 410 11.60 -22.70 4.43
N LEU A 411 12.91 -22.93 4.58
CA LEU A 411 13.54 -24.22 4.28
C LEU A 411 13.48 -25.18 5.48
N PRO A 412 12.92 -26.40 5.32
CA PRO A 412 12.78 -27.37 6.41
C PRO A 412 14.14 -27.92 6.87
N GLU A 413 14.27 -28.30 8.15
CA GLU A 413 15.54 -28.64 8.84
C GLU A 413 16.31 -29.90 8.35
N GLY A 414 15.89 -30.47 7.22
CA GLY A 414 16.51 -31.61 6.57
C GLY A 414 17.94 -31.36 6.09
N LEU A 415 18.56 -32.41 5.52
CA LEU A 415 19.94 -32.33 5.03
C LEU A 415 20.10 -31.35 3.85
N VAL A 416 19.05 -31.26 3.01
CA VAL A 416 18.93 -30.23 1.95
C VAL A 416 18.77 -28.84 2.55
N GLY A 417 17.87 -28.66 3.52
CA GLY A 417 17.66 -27.37 4.19
C GLY A 417 18.91 -26.83 4.86
N ARG A 418 19.62 -27.66 5.64
CA ARG A 418 20.92 -27.30 6.23
C ARG A 418 22.00 -27.02 5.17
N THR A 419 21.93 -27.65 4.00
CA THR A 419 22.85 -27.37 2.88
C THR A 419 22.53 -26.04 2.19
N VAL A 420 21.25 -25.74 1.96
CA VAL A 420 20.82 -24.46 1.36
C VAL A 420 20.96 -23.31 2.34
N GLN A 421 20.65 -23.48 3.63
CA GLN A 421 20.93 -22.51 4.69
C GLN A 421 22.44 -22.26 4.83
N ARG A 422 23.29 -23.30 4.82
CA ARG A 422 24.75 -23.13 4.75
C ARG A 422 25.20 -22.44 3.47
N THR A 423 24.52 -22.65 2.34
CA THR A 423 24.83 -21.99 1.07
C THR A 423 24.41 -20.53 1.09
N ALA A 424 23.22 -20.21 1.59
CA ALA A 424 22.73 -18.84 1.80
C ALA A 424 23.60 -18.10 2.82
N ALA A 425 23.94 -18.70 3.96
CA ALA A 425 24.85 -18.14 4.95
C ALA A 425 26.30 -18.04 4.43
N SER A 426 26.74 -18.95 3.57
CA SER A 426 28.05 -18.87 2.89
C SER A 426 28.06 -17.77 1.84
N ILE A 427 26.96 -17.55 1.11
CA ILE A 427 26.76 -16.39 0.23
C ILE A 427 26.75 -15.11 1.07
N MET A 428 25.98 -15.02 2.16
CA MET A 428 25.98 -13.87 3.07
C MET A 428 27.34 -13.62 3.74
N ARG A 429 28.16 -14.65 4.01
CA ARG A 429 29.54 -14.51 4.53
C ARG A 429 30.59 -14.24 3.46
N ARG A 430 30.31 -14.56 2.18
CA ARG A 430 31.21 -14.31 1.03
C ARG A 430 30.89 -13.03 0.28
N VAL A 431 29.67 -12.50 0.41
CA VAL A 431 29.33 -11.11 0.13
C VAL A 431 29.99 -10.28 1.22
N PRO A 432 31.03 -9.47 0.91
CA PRO A 432 31.63 -8.58 1.90
C PRO A 432 30.64 -7.46 2.25
N ALA A 433 31.06 -6.42 2.94
CA ALA A 433 30.26 -5.20 3.15
C ALA A 433 29.86 -4.44 1.86
N GLU A 434 30.08 -5.03 0.68
CA GLU A 434 29.32 -4.75 -0.54
C GLU A 434 27.85 -5.23 -0.48
N ALA A 435 27.42 -5.86 0.63
CA ALA A 435 26.01 -6.14 0.93
C ALA A 435 25.12 -4.88 0.80
N GLU A 436 25.58 -3.68 1.22
CA GLU A 436 24.84 -2.42 0.95
C GLU A 436 24.79 -2.04 -0.54
N ARG A 437 25.72 -2.53 -1.38
CA ARG A 437 25.75 -2.27 -2.82
C ARG A 437 24.89 -3.25 -3.63
N PHE A 438 24.52 -4.39 -3.05
CA PHE A 438 23.66 -5.41 -3.67
C PHE A 438 22.27 -5.50 -3.01
N GLY A 439 22.16 -5.32 -1.71
CA GLY A 439 20.91 -5.16 -0.96
C GLY A 439 20.13 -3.88 -1.30
N ASN A 440 20.80 -2.87 -1.87
CA ASN A 440 20.13 -1.69 -2.44
C ASN A 440 19.90 -1.81 -3.97
N LYS A 441 20.13 -2.98 -4.57
CA LYS A 441 19.82 -3.26 -5.98
C LYS A 441 18.65 -4.21 -6.10
N HIS A 442 17.51 -3.63 -6.46
CA HIS A 442 16.33 -4.36 -6.88
C HIS A 442 16.68 -5.24 -8.11
N PRO A 443 16.53 -6.58 -8.04
CA PRO A 443 16.85 -7.50 -9.14
C PRO A 443 15.92 -7.28 -10.34
N LEU A 444 14.69 -6.81 -10.08
CA LEU A 444 13.77 -6.27 -11.08
C LEU A 444 13.55 -4.79 -10.78
N HIS A 445 13.69 -3.93 -11.80
CA HIS A 445 13.43 -2.51 -11.61
C HIS A 445 11.94 -2.26 -11.29
N PRO A 446 11.63 -1.49 -10.22
CA PRO A 446 10.26 -1.08 -9.88
C PRO A 446 9.61 -0.24 -10.98
N GLY A 447 8.28 -0.29 -11.05
CA GLY A 447 7.50 0.55 -11.95
C GLY A 447 7.72 2.05 -11.67
N GLN A 448 8.07 2.80 -12.71
CA GLN A 448 8.23 4.26 -12.60
C GLN A 448 6.95 5.00 -12.96
N VAL A 449 6.61 6.04 -12.20
CA VAL A 449 5.58 7.03 -12.53
C VAL A 449 6.16 8.44 -12.44
N HIS A 450 5.48 9.43 -13.03
CA HIS A 450 5.85 10.84 -12.85
C HIS A 450 5.68 11.24 -11.39
N ASN A 451 6.58 12.08 -10.89
CA ASN A 451 6.54 12.53 -9.51
C ASN A 451 5.53 13.69 -9.36
N PRO A 452 4.42 13.53 -8.61
CA PRO A 452 3.46 14.61 -8.39
C PRO A 452 4.07 15.81 -7.65
N PHE A 453 5.19 15.61 -6.95
CA PHE A 453 5.84 16.63 -6.12
C PHE A 453 7.01 17.34 -6.81
N TYR A 454 7.28 17.06 -8.09
CA TYR A 454 8.45 17.58 -8.82
C TYR A 454 8.57 19.12 -8.77
N LEU A 455 9.73 19.59 -8.31
CA LEU A 455 10.07 21.00 -8.05
C LEU A 455 9.08 21.74 -7.14
N THR A 456 8.25 21.02 -6.37
CA THR A 456 7.33 21.67 -5.44
C THR A 456 8.07 21.99 -4.16
N PRO A 457 8.15 23.27 -3.74
CA PRO A 457 8.90 23.65 -2.55
C PRO A 457 8.44 22.88 -1.31
N LYS A 458 9.39 22.37 -0.52
CA LYS A 458 9.08 21.83 0.81
C LYS A 458 8.91 22.98 1.80
N LYS A 459 7.92 22.90 2.68
CA LYS A 459 7.85 23.78 3.86
C LYS A 459 9.02 23.43 4.79
N ALA A 460 10.13 24.17 4.70
CA ALA A 460 11.20 24.28 5.69
C ALA A 460 11.50 23.01 6.54
N ARG A 461 11.74 21.85 5.89
CA ARG A 461 12.15 20.62 6.57
C ARG A 461 13.65 20.34 6.35
N PRO A 462 14.49 20.18 7.39
CA PRO A 462 15.95 20.26 7.23
C PRO A 462 16.61 19.19 6.35
N ALA A 463 16.11 17.95 6.34
CA ALA A 463 16.80 16.83 5.69
C ALA A 463 16.62 16.78 4.16
N PHE A 464 15.63 17.50 3.62
CA PHE A 464 15.29 17.44 2.19
C PHE A 464 14.93 18.82 1.64
N GLY A 465 15.66 19.27 0.62
CA GLY A 465 15.25 20.42 -0.19
C GLY A 465 14.08 20.07 -1.12
N ASP A 466 13.88 20.91 -2.15
CA ASP A 466 12.90 20.65 -3.21
C ASP A 466 13.05 19.25 -3.81
N GLU A 467 11.94 18.64 -4.21
CA GLU A 467 11.96 17.33 -4.85
C GLU A 467 12.43 17.45 -6.31
N LYS A 468 13.70 17.11 -6.55
CA LYS A 468 14.39 17.28 -7.84
C LYS A 468 14.21 16.10 -8.79
N THR A 469 13.61 14.97 -8.36
CA THR A 469 13.36 13.84 -9.27
C THR A 469 11.99 13.97 -9.93
N GLY A 470 11.94 14.18 -11.25
CA GLY A 470 10.68 14.23 -12.02
C GLY A 470 9.92 12.91 -12.10
N ARG A 471 10.45 11.84 -11.50
CA ARG A 471 9.87 10.49 -11.43
C ARG A 471 10.07 9.91 -10.04
N ILE A 472 9.16 9.03 -9.67
CA ILE A 472 9.29 8.15 -8.50
C ILE A 472 9.21 6.70 -8.95
N ALA A 473 9.75 5.83 -8.11
CA ALA A 473 9.70 4.39 -8.28
C ALA A 473 9.01 3.82 -7.03
N LEU A 474 7.87 3.16 -7.24
CA LEU A 474 7.03 2.63 -6.18
C LEU A 474 7.10 1.10 -6.18
N MET A 475 7.00 0.52 -4.99
CA MET A 475 7.22 -0.90 -4.69
C MET A 475 6.18 -1.39 -3.70
N ASP A 476 6.10 -2.70 -3.52
CA ASP A 476 5.22 -3.35 -2.56
C ASP A 476 5.54 -2.90 -1.13
N ALA A 477 4.51 -2.50 -0.36
CA ALA A 477 4.70 -2.04 1.01
C ALA A 477 5.22 -3.17 1.95
N GLY A 478 5.02 -4.44 1.56
CA GLY A 478 5.53 -5.61 2.28
C GLY A 478 7.06 -5.68 2.38
N LEU A 479 7.79 -4.83 1.65
CA LEU A 479 9.25 -4.66 1.80
C LEU A 479 9.65 -3.97 3.11
N ASP A 480 8.77 -3.17 3.71
CA ASP A 480 9.02 -2.45 4.97
C ASP A 480 8.21 -3.05 6.12
N ASN A 481 6.89 -3.21 5.91
CA ASN A 481 6.04 -3.95 6.83
C ASN A 481 4.94 -4.69 6.07
N ASN A 482 4.73 -5.97 6.40
CA ASN A 482 3.72 -6.77 5.73
C ASN A 482 2.27 -6.37 6.10
N MET A 483 2.06 -5.60 7.18
CA MET A 483 0.75 -5.10 7.62
C MET A 483 0.60 -3.59 7.33
N PRO A 484 -0.61 -3.13 6.94
CA PRO A 484 -0.88 -1.72 6.59
C PRO A 484 -1.02 -0.85 7.85
N MET A 485 0.03 -0.76 8.66
CA MET A 485 -0.01 0.01 9.92
C MET A 485 0.05 1.53 9.70
N GLN A 486 0.80 2.01 8.68
CA GLN A 486 0.98 3.45 8.44
C GLN A 486 -0.34 4.21 8.18
N PRO A 487 -1.29 3.72 7.35
CA PRO A 487 -2.53 4.46 7.09
C PRO A 487 -3.39 4.69 8.34
N PHE A 488 -3.40 3.73 9.27
CA PHE A 488 -4.16 3.85 10.53
C PHE A 488 -3.43 4.69 11.59
N MET A 489 -2.12 4.81 11.50
CA MET A 489 -1.30 5.75 12.29
C MET A 489 -1.30 7.17 11.73
N HIS A 490 -2.02 7.45 10.64
CA HIS A 490 -2.11 8.78 10.04
C HIS A 490 -2.61 9.80 11.07
N PRO A 491 -1.90 10.95 11.29
CA PRO A 491 -2.16 11.86 12.41
C PRO A 491 -3.59 12.39 12.54
N SER A 492 -4.35 12.36 11.45
CA SER A 492 -5.71 12.93 11.35
C SER A 492 -6.82 11.89 11.12
N ARG A 493 -6.51 10.58 10.98
CA ARG A 493 -7.55 9.53 10.77
C ARG A 493 -8.24 9.05 12.03
N GLU A 494 -7.61 9.27 13.18
CA GLU A 494 -8.23 9.05 14.49
C GLU A 494 -8.83 7.64 14.69
N VAL A 495 -8.11 6.62 14.21
CA VAL A 495 -8.49 5.20 14.40
C VAL A 495 -8.41 4.83 15.88
N ASP A 496 -9.50 4.29 16.43
CA ASP A 496 -9.60 3.87 17.84
C ASP A 496 -9.28 2.38 18.01
N VAL A 497 -9.78 1.54 17.09
CA VAL A 497 -9.57 0.09 17.05
C VAL A 497 -9.05 -0.30 15.67
N LEU A 498 -8.00 -1.11 15.61
CA LEU A 498 -7.48 -1.70 14.39
C LEU A 498 -7.59 -3.21 14.47
N ILE A 499 -8.47 -3.81 13.66
CA ILE A 499 -8.54 -5.24 13.41
C ILE A 499 -7.53 -5.55 12.30
N ASN A 500 -6.46 -6.28 12.60
CA ASN A 500 -5.34 -6.47 11.68
C ASN A 500 -5.15 -7.95 11.39
N ILE A 501 -5.44 -8.34 10.15
CA ILE A 501 -5.41 -9.74 9.72
C ILE A 501 -4.06 -10.06 9.11
N ASP A 502 -3.29 -10.95 9.75
CA ASP A 502 -1.96 -11.32 9.29
C ASP A 502 -1.95 -12.67 8.57
N PHE A 503 -1.69 -12.61 7.26
CA PHE A 503 -1.49 -13.73 6.36
C PHE A 503 0.00 -14.07 6.15
N SER A 504 0.93 -13.56 6.97
CA SER A 504 2.36 -13.88 6.86
C SER A 504 2.62 -15.39 7.03
N SER A 505 3.57 -15.94 6.28
CA SER A 505 3.95 -17.38 6.38
C SER A 505 4.73 -17.72 7.67
N ASP A 506 5.02 -16.73 8.51
CA ASP A 506 5.71 -16.87 9.79
C ASP A 506 4.89 -16.35 10.99
N VAL A 507 3.54 -16.28 10.89
CA VAL A 507 2.66 -15.89 12.02
C VAL A 507 2.71 -16.84 13.22
N GLN A 508 3.10 -18.09 13.01
CA GLN A 508 3.35 -19.07 14.09
C GLN A 508 4.74 -18.91 14.75
N GLN A 509 5.55 -17.97 14.28
CA GLN A 509 6.86 -17.63 14.82
C GLN A 509 6.83 -16.24 15.48
N ASP A 510 7.68 -16.02 16.48
CA ASP A 510 7.81 -14.72 17.15
C ASP A 510 8.35 -13.59 16.23
N THR A 511 8.78 -13.94 15.02
CA THR A 511 9.39 -13.02 14.03
C THR A 511 8.38 -12.05 13.40
N ALA A 512 7.13 -12.47 13.16
CA ALA A 512 6.08 -11.59 12.64
C ALA A 512 5.75 -10.46 13.63
N MET A 513 5.49 -10.85 14.89
CA MET A 513 5.24 -9.92 15.99
C MET A 513 6.45 -9.01 16.29
N ALA A 514 7.68 -9.52 16.18
CA ALA A 514 8.88 -8.69 16.32
C ALA A 514 8.98 -7.59 15.24
N ARG A 515 8.67 -7.90 13.96
CA ARG A 515 8.62 -6.90 12.87
C ARG A 515 7.55 -5.84 13.13
N LEU A 516 6.35 -6.26 13.54
CA LEU A 516 5.24 -5.37 13.86
C LEU A 516 5.59 -4.39 14.99
N ARG A 517 6.16 -4.89 16.10
CA ARG A 517 6.62 -4.06 17.22
C ARG A 517 7.70 -3.06 16.81
N ASN A 518 8.67 -3.48 15.99
CA ASN A 518 9.74 -2.60 15.52
C ASN A 518 9.22 -1.48 14.61
N PHE A 519 8.27 -1.79 13.72
CA PHE A 519 7.62 -0.79 12.87
C PHE A 519 6.83 0.24 13.69
N CYS A 520 6.01 -0.23 14.63
CA CYS A 520 5.22 0.65 15.51
C CYS A 520 6.12 1.61 16.28
N ARG A 521 7.26 1.12 16.82
CA ARG A 521 8.25 1.95 17.52
C ARG A 521 8.85 3.04 16.63
N GLY A 522 9.11 2.74 15.35
CA GLY A 522 9.58 3.74 14.37
C GLY A 522 8.55 4.84 14.05
N ARG A 523 7.27 4.58 14.33
CA ARG A 523 6.13 5.49 14.19
C ARG A 523 5.61 6.02 15.54
N GLY A 524 6.35 5.81 16.64
CA GLY A 524 6.07 6.40 17.95
C GLY A 524 5.08 5.63 18.83
N LEU A 525 4.78 4.37 18.52
CA LEU A 525 3.89 3.49 19.30
C LEU A 525 4.65 2.28 19.86
N GLU A 526 4.49 2.03 21.16
CA GLU A 526 4.89 0.78 21.79
C GLU A 526 3.67 -0.14 21.90
N LEU A 527 3.75 -1.33 21.30
CA LEU A 527 2.73 -2.37 21.47
C LEU A 527 2.99 -3.14 22.76
N LYS A 528 1.98 -3.24 23.62
CA LYS A 528 1.99 -4.02 24.86
C LYS A 528 0.96 -5.13 24.79
N ASP A 529 1.38 -6.36 25.08
CA ASP A 529 0.49 -7.52 25.06
C ASP A 529 -0.39 -7.45 26.31
N ARG A 530 -1.71 -7.44 26.14
CA ARG A 530 -2.62 -7.41 27.29
C ARG A 530 -2.71 -8.76 27.98
N ASN A 531 -2.77 -9.83 27.19
CA ASN A 531 -2.79 -11.22 27.62
C ASN A 531 -1.62 -11.97 26.93
N PRO A 532 -0.37 -11.83 27.43
CA PRO A 532 0.80 -12.44 26.78
C PRO A 532 0.72 -13.96 26.82
N LEU A 533 0.74 -14.59 25.64
CA LEU A 533 0.79 -16.04 25.50
C LEU A 533 2.25 -16.52 25.37
N PRO A 534 2.59 -17.73 25.84
CA PRO A 534 3.91 -18.32 25.58
C PRO A 534 4.13 -18.52 24.07
N SER A 535 5.39 -18.61 23.63
CA SER A 535 5.71 -19.05 22.26
C SER A 535 5.07 -20.43 21.99
N LEU A 536 4.63 -20.66 20.74
CA LEU A 536 3.84 -21.85 20.38
C LEU A 536 4.59 -23.19 20.59
N GLY A 537 5.92 -23.15 20.61
CA GLY A 537 6.79 -24.33 20.67
C GLY A 537 6.74 -25.17 19.40
N ASP A 538 7.58 -26.20 19.33
CA ASP A 538 7.58 -27.12 18.20
C ASP A 538 6.25 -27.90 18.12
N VAL A 539 5.93 -28.39 16.92
CA VAL A 539 4.90 -29.42 16.75
C VAL A 539 5.47 -30.74 17.32
N PRO A 540 4.70 -31.53 18.10
CA PRO A 540 5.16 -32.83 18.57
C PRO A 540 5.64 -33.71 17.40
N ARG A 541 6.62 -34.56 17.64
CA ARG A 541 7.22 -35.41 16.60
C ARG A 541 6.94 -36.88 16.87
N ASP A 542 6.70 -37.63 15.80
CA ASP A 542 6.52 -39.08 15.84
C ASP A 542 7.85 -39.81 16.13
N GLU A 543 7.78 -41.14 16.28
CA GLU A 543 8.96 -41.99 16.49
C GLU A 543 10.02 -41.91 15.37
N LYS A 544 9.66 -41.35 14.20
CA LYS A 544 10.53 -41.14 13.04
C LYS A 544 11.03 -39.70 12.94
N GLY A 545 10.70 -38.83 13.91
CA GLY A 545 11.09 -37.42 13.94
C GLY A 545 10.30 -36.50 13.01
N GLN A 546 9.22 -36.99 12.39
CA GLN A 546 8.30 -36.19 11.57
C GLN A 546 7.28 -35.47 12.46
N PRO A 547 6.82 -34.25 12.12
CA PRO A 547 5.73 -33.61 12.84
C PRO A 547 4.48 -34.49 12.86
N THR A 548 3.88 -34.71 14.02
CA THR A 548 2.62 -35.44 14.15
C THR A 548 1.46 -34.61 13.61
N THR A 549 0.59 -35.21 12.80
CA THR A 549 -0.73 -34.64 12.52
C THR A 549 -1.51 -34.54 13.83
N LEU A 550 -1.99 -33.34 14.16
CA LEU A 550 -2.81 -33.10 15.35
C LEU A 550 -4.27 -33.46 15.04
N SER A 551 -5.01 -33.97 16.04
CA SER A 551 -6.47 -34.04 15.93
C SER A 551 -7.09 -32.65 15.93
N ALA A 552 -8.34 -32.54 15.47
CA ALA A 552 -9.10 -31.29 15.48
C ALA A 552 -9.14 -30.64 16.89
N GLU A 553 -9.28 -31.46 17.93
CA GLU A 553 -9.31 -31.03 19.34
C GLU A 553 -7.94 -30.57 19.84
N ALA A 554 -6.88 -31.35 19.58
CA ALA A 554 -5.51 -31.00 20.00
C ALA A 554 -5.00 -29.73 19.27
N LEU A 555 -5.47 -29.50 18.05
CA LEU A 555 -5.19 -28.30 17.28
C LEU A 555 -5.93 -27.08 17.85
N GLU A 556 -7.21 -27.22 18.21
CA GLU A 556 -7.97 -26.17 18.89
C GLU A 556 -7.34 -25.78 20.24
N GLU A 557 -6.92 -26.74 21.05
CA GLU A 557 -6.18 -26.52 22.30
C GLU A 557 -4.86 -25.77 22.06
N ARG A 558 -4.05 -26.20 21.08
CA ARG A 558 -2.74 -25.58 20.74
C ARG A 558 -2.86 -24.11 20.32
N PHE A 559 -3.95 -23.76 19.63
CA PHE A 559 -4.20 -22.40 19.13
C PHE A 559 -5.20 -21.58 19.97
N GLN A 560 -5.61 -22.09 21.13
CA GLN A 560 -6.52 -21.38 22.04
C GLN A 560 -5.96 -19.99 22.41
N GLY A 561 -6.81 -18.96 22.29
CA GLY A 561 -6.42 -17.56 22.53
C GLY A 561 -5.52 -16.93 21.46
N ARG A 562 -5.08 -17.66 20.43
CA ARG A 562 -4.18 -17.13 19.37
C ARG A 562 -4.90 -16.61 18.14
N TYR A 563 -6.16 -17.01 17.92
CA TYR A 563 -7.00 -16.54 16.80
C TYR A 563 -7.18 -15.01 16.77
N ALA A 564 -7.20 -14.36 17.93
CA ALA A 564 -7.00 -12.92 18.06
C ALA A 564 -6.46 -12.54 19.43
N GLN A 565 -5.60 -11.52 19.48
CA GLN A 565 -5.04 -10.95 20.71
C GLN A 565 -5.18 -9.42 20.71
N ILE A 566 -5.55 -8.83 21.86
CA ILE A 566 -5.55 -7.38 22.04
C ILE A 566 -4.15 -6.92 22.46
N LEU A 567 -3.63 -5.95 21.71
CA LEU A 567 -2.37 -5.26 21.92
C LEU A 567 -2.67 -3.78 22.16
N ASP A 568 -2.26 -3.26 23.32
CA ASP A 568 -2.36 -1.85 23.63
C ASP A 568 -1.23 -1.09 22.89
N ALA A 569 -1.59 -0.34 21.83
CA ALA A 569 -0.64 0.50 21.12
C ALA A 569 -0.53 1.85 21.83
N VAL A 570 0.48 2.01 22.68
CA VAL A 570 0.66 3.17 23.57
C VAL A 570 1.62 4.18 22.93
N PRO A 571 1.28 5.50 22.88
CA PRO A 571 2.20 6.53 22.43
C PRO A 571 3.46 6.57 23.30
N MET A 572 4.63 6.40 22.67
CA MET A 572 5.94 6.45 23.32
C MET A 572 6.31 7.85 23.87
N TRP A 573 5.45 8.84 23.64
CA TRP A 573 5.58 10.21 24.10
C TRP A 573 4.55 10.60 25.17
N ALA A 574 3.68 9.69 25.61
CA ALA A 574 2.76 9.98 26.72
C ALA A 574 3.53 10.38 27.99
N GLY A 575 3.34 11.62 28.46
CA GLY A 575 4.13 12.25 29.53
C GLY A 575 5.30 13.14 29.07
N HIS A 576 5.61 13.15 27.77
CA HIS A 576 6.64 14.00 27.13
C HIS A 576 6.01 15.10 26.27
N THR A 577 5.09 15.88 26.84
CA THR A 577 4.44 17.04 26.19
C THR A 577 5.28 18.32 26.22
N GLY A 578 6.52 18.25 26.72
CA GLY A 578 7.40 19.41 26.90
C GLY A 578 8.24 19.74 25.67
N TRP A 579 8.65 21.01 25.59
CA TRP A 579 9.77 21.43 24.76
C TRP A 579 11.07 21.40 25.61
N PRO A 580 12.21 20.91 25.11
CA PRO A 580 12.40 20.31 23.78
C PRO A 580 11.84 18.87 23.70
N PRO A 581 11.51 18.39 22.48
CA PRO A 581 11.21 16.98 22.25
C PRO A 581 12.38 16.07 22.64
N LYS A 582 12.10 14.77 22.79
CA LYS A 582 13.12 13.74 23.04
C LYS A 582 14.19 13.75 21.94
N GLU A 583 15.42 13.42 22.32
CA GLU A 583 16.55 13.27 21.40
C GLU A 583 16.17 12.42 20.17
N GLY A 584 16.47 12.94 18.97
CA GLY A 584 16.09 12.36 17.69
C GLY A 584 14.69 12.72 17.16
N TRP A 585 13.89 13.49 17.89
CA TRP A 585 12.59 13.97 17.40
C TRP A 585 12.54 15.51 17.30
N TYR A 586 11.66 16.02 16.45
CA TYR A 586 11.44 17.46 16.29
C TYR A 586 9.98 17.76 15.91
N TYR A 587 9.58 19.03 16.05
CA TYR A 587 8.24 19.49 15.69
C TYR A 587 8.24 20.23 14.35
N THR A 588 7.17 20.04 13.57
CA THR A 588 6.90 20.76 12.32
C THR A 588 5.55 21.48 12.40
N ASP A 589 5.34 22.53 11.58
CA ASP A 589 4.02 23.14 11.41
C ASP A 589 3.06 22.15 10.75
N GLY A 590 2.02 21.72 11.47
CA GLY A 590 1.06 20.74 10.97
C GLY A 590 0.12 21.26 9.88
N GLY A 591 0.20 22.54 9.51
CA GLY A 591 -0.68 23.16 8.53
C GLY A 591 -1.71 24.09 9.18
N ILE A 592 -2.60 24.62 8.36
CA ILE A 592 -3.52 25.69 8.75
C ILE A 592 -4.59 25.14 9.71
N GLY A 593 -4.34 25.29 11.01
CA GLY A 593 -5.37 25.18 12.06
C GLY A 593 -5.20 24.09 13.12
N ARG A 594 -4.18 23.21 13.07
CA ARG A 594 -4.06 22.06 14.01
C ARG A 594 -2.68 21.82 14.65
N GLY A 595 -1.86 22.86 14.77
CA GLY A 595 -0.67 22.87 15.64
C GLY A 595 0.47 21.95 15.20
N THR A 596 1.42 21.67 16.10
CA THR A 596 2.70 21.03 15.77
C THR A 596 2.59 19.51 15.54
N ILE A 597 3.13 19.01 14.44
CA ILE A 597 3.31 17.55 14.19
C ILE A 597 4.66 17.13 14.76
N LEU A 598 4.69 16.03 15.51
CA LEU A 598 5.91 15.39 15.98
C LEU A 598 6.47 14.48 14.87
N CYS A 599 7.74 14.66 14.52
CA CYS A 599 8.47 13.90 13.50
C CYS A 599 9.73 13.26 14.11
N ASN A 600 10.17 12.13 13.55
CA ASN A 600 11.47 11.55 13.83
C ASN A 600 12.58 12.14 12.92
N GLU A 601 13.85 11.78 13.15
CA GLU A 601 15.01 12.18 12.33
C GLU A 601 14.86 11.92 10.82
N LYS A 602 13.95 11.01 10.42
CA LYS A 602 13.68 10.63 9.03
C LYS A 602 12.48 11.38 8.42
N ASP A 603 12.04 12.48 9.03
CA ASP A 603 10.85 13.27 8.64
C ASP A 603 9.50 12.54 8.81
N GLN A 604 9.47 11.34 9.37
CA GLN A 604 8.25 10.54 9.44
C GLN A 604 7.33 11.04 10.58
N PRO A 605 6.05 11.37 10.30
CA PRO A 605 5.08 11.71 11.34
C PRO A 605 4.92 10.60 12.37
N GLN A 606 4.91 10.98 13.65
CA GLN A 606 4.71 10.06 14.76
C GLN A 606 3.22 10.02 15.16
N ALA A 607 2.73 8.85 15.57
CA ALA A 607 1.34 8.68 15.97
C ALA A 607 1.00 9.56 17.19
N ARG A 608 -0.12 10.29 17.10
CA ARG A 608 -0.54 11.27 18.12
C ARG A 608 -1.39 10.69 19.27
N ARG A 609 -1.77 9.41 19.18
CA ARG A 609 -2.81 8.80 20.04
C ARG A 609 -2.63 7.29 20.06
N GLY A 610 -3.06 6.67 21.15
CA GLY A 610 -3.09 5.23 21.25
C GLY A 610 -4.26 4.63 20.46
N MET A 611 -4.19 3.33 20.20
CA MET A 611 -5.26 2.53 19.61
C MET A 611 -5.25 1.13 20.20
N LEU A 612 -6.40 0.45 20.20
CA LEU A 612 -6.43 -0.99 20.46
C LEU A 612 -6.17 -1.73 19.16
N LEU A 613 -5.13 -2.56 19.13
CA LEU A 613 -4.80 -3.40 17.99
C LEU A 613 -5.25 -4.83 18.28
N VAL A 614 -6.26 -5.30 17.55
CA VAL A 614 -6.65 -6.72 17.52
C VAL A 614 -5.84 -7.41 16.44
N TYR A 615 -4.77 -8.10 16.84
CA TYR A 615 -3.94 -8.89 15.94
C TYR A 615 -4.56 -10.28 15.75
N ALA A 616 -4.98 -10.61 14.53
CA ALA A 616 -5.67 -11.85 14.18
C ALA A 616 -4.93 -12.57 13.02
N PRO A 617 -4.03 -13.51 13.32
CA PRO A 617 -3.28 -14.24 12.29
C PRO A 617 -4.11 -15.35 11.63
N LEU A 618 -3.87 -15.63 10.35
CA LEU A 618 -4.37 -16.84 9.69
C LEU A 618 -3.55 -18.05 10.18
N ILE A 619 -4.14 -18.84 11.08
CA ILE A 619 -3.53 -20.03 11.69
C ILE A 619 -4.35 -21.29 11.39
N PRO A 620 -3.79 -22.50 11.60
CA PRO A 620 -4.54 -23.75 11.44
C PRO A 620 -5.83 -23.73 12.27
N ASN A 621 -6.88 -24.41 11.80
CA ASN A 621 -8.16 -24.45 12.48
C ASN A 621 -8.81 -25.83 12.39
N ARG A 622 -9.59 -26.20 13.41
CA ARG A 622 -10.24 -27.52 13.55
C ARG A 622 -11.19 -27.90 12.39
N VAL A 623 -11.63 -26.93 11.57
CA VAL A 623 -12.42 -27.19 10.36
C VAL A 623 -11.63 -27.91 9.26
N HIS A 624 -10.31 -27.71 9.20
CA HIS A 624 -9.40 -28.36 8.25
C HIS A 624 -8.10 -28.76 8.99
N PRO A 625 -8.12 -29.85 9.78
CA PRO A 625 -7.01 -30.20 10.67
C PRO A 625 -5.71 -30.58 9.92
N ASP A 626 -5.84 -31.06 8.68
CA ASP A 626 -4.71 -31.39 7.81
C ASP A 626 -4.13 -30.17 7.05
N PHE A 627 -4.71 -28.97 7.22
CA PHE A 627 -4.27 -27.75 6.55
C PHE A 627 -3.63 -26.74 7.52
N ASP A 628 -2.32 -26.57 7.38
CA ASP A 628 -1.60 -25.43 7.95
C ASP A 628 -1.36 -24.35 6.87
N PRO A 629 -2.01 -23.18 6.95
CA PRO A 629 -1.80 -22.08 6.00
C PRO A 629 -0.35 -21.58 5.91
N SER A 630 0.46 -21.76 6.95
CA SER A 630 1.84 -21.29 7.04
C SER A 630 2.84 -22.24 6.37
N SER A 631 2.53 -23.53 6.27
CA SER A 631 3.48 -24.57 5.82
C SER A 631 2.98 -25.45 4.66
N ALA A 632 1.68 -25.43 4.35
CA ALA A 632 1.12 -26.16 3.21
C ALA A 632 1.75 -25.70 1.88
N THR A 633 2.17 -26.66 1.05
CA THR A 633 2.97 -26.42 -0.16
C THR A 633 2.29 -25.56 -1.22
N PHE A 634 0.97 -25.65 -1.34
CA PHE A 634 0.17 -24.78 -2.23
C PHE A 634 -0.09 -23.39 -1.62
N SER A 635 0.03 -23.25 -0.30
CA SER A 635 -0.20 -22.02 0.44
C SER A 635 1.02 -21.10 0.48
N ASP A 636 2.02 -21.31 -0.38
CA ASP A 636 3.19 -20.44 -0.49
C ASP A 636 2.85 -19.05 -1.04
N SER A 637 3.58 -18.02 -0.59
CA SER A 637 3.35 -16.62 -0.95
C SER A 637 3.58 -16.31 -2.44
N TYR A 638 4.32 -17.15 -3.17
CA TYR A 638 4.54 -17.03 -4.61
C TYR A 638 3.64 -17.95 -5.44
N ASN A 639 2.87 -18.85 -4.82
CA ASN A 639 1.95 -19.70 -5.57
C ASN A 639 0.68 -18.96 -5.97
N LEU A 640 0.52 -18.75 -7.29
CA LEU A 640 -0.68 -18.19 -7.91
C LEU A 640 -1.41 -19.24 -8.78
N VAL A 641 -1.33 -20.52 -8.39
CA VAL A 641 -2.07 -21.63 -8.99
C VAL A 641 -2.77 -22.45 -7.89
N TRP A 642 -4.08 -22.30 -7.77
CA TRP A 642 -4.89 -22.92 -6.70
C TRP A 642 -6.07 -23.66 -7.32
N THR A 643 -6.37 -24.87 -6.84
CA THR A 643 -7.57 -25.61 -7.26
C THR A 643 -8.82 -25.04 -6.56
N PRO A 644 -10.05 -25.28 -7.07
CA PRO A 644 -11.27 -24.82 -6.41
C PRO A 644 -11.35 -25.29 -4.96
N GLU A 645 -10.96 -26.53 -4.69
CA GLU A 645 -10.94 -27.12 -3.35
C GLU A 645 -9.98 -26.36 -2.43
N GLN A 646 -8.77 -26.05 -2.90
CA GLN A 646 -7.78 -25.27 -2.15
C GLN A 646 -8.26 -23.85 -1.83
N VAL A 647 -9.02 -23.23 -2.75
CA VAL A 647 -9.65 -21.91 -2.54
C VAL A 647 -10.72 -21.98 -1.44
N TYR A 648 -11.56 -23.01 -1.43
CA TYR A 648 -12.56 -23.18 -0.37
C TYR A 648 -11.93 -23.60 0.97
N THR A 649 -10.90 -24.46 0.99
CA THR A 649 -10.16 -24.82 2.21
C THR A 649 -9.63 -23.59 2.93
N ILE A 650 -8.92 -22.68 2.24
CA ILE A 650 -8.41 -21.46 2.90
C ILE A 650 -9.54 -20.52 3.32
N ALA A 651 -10.61 -20.41 2.54
CA ALA A 651 -11.74 -19.55 2.87
C ALA A 651 -12.48 -20.03 4.13
N GLU A 652 -12.76 -21.33 4.22
CA GLU A 652 -13.40 -21.97 5.38
C GLU A 652 -12.51 -21.89 6.62
N THR A 653 -11.21 -22.18 6.50
CA THR A 653 -10.25 -21.97 7.60
C THR A 653 -10.25 -20.53 8.08
N GLN A 654 -10.23 -19.55 7.18
CA GLN A 654 -10.19 -18.13 7.57
C GLN A 654 -11.53 -17.64 8.15
N ARG A 655 -12.69 -18.07 7.62
CA ARG A 655 -13.99 -17.79 8.24
C ARG A 655 -14.09 -18.36 9.65
N ALA A 656 -13.55 -19.56 9.87
CA ALA A 656 -13.45 -20.15 11.20
C ALA A 656 -12.51 -19.34 12.12
N ASN A 657 -11.31 -18.95 11.66
CA ASN A 657 -10.39 -18.08 12.40
C ASN A 657 -11.08 -16.76 12.84
N ILE A 658 -11.79 -16.08 11.94
CA ILE A 658 -12.54 -14.85 12.26
C ILE A 658 -13.69 -15.11 13.25
N THR A 659 -14.36 -16.26 13.15
CA THR A 659 -15.40 -16.67 14.10
C THR A 659 -14.80 -16.90 15.50
N ASN A 660 -13.62 -17.53 15.59
CA ASN A 660 -12.89 -17.69 16.85
C ASN A 660 -12.31 -16.36 17.39
N ALA A 661 -12.00 -15.39 16.51
CA ALA A 661 -11.57 -14.03 16.88
C ALA A 661 -12.70 -13.10 17.34
N LEU A 662 -13.96 -13.43 17.03
CA LEU A 662 -15.12 -12.57 17.26
C LEU A 662 -15.28 -12.06 18.72
N PRO A 663 -15.03 -12.86 19.78
CA PRO A 663 -15.11 -12.36 21.16
C PRO A 663 -14.10 -11.23 21.42
N THR A 664 -12.86 -11.40 20.96
CA THR A 664 -11.77 -10.43 21.10
C THR A 664 -12.03 -9.14 20.31
N ILE A 665 -12.57 -9.26 19.10
CA ILE A 665 -13.01 -8.11 18.29
C ILE A 665 -14.12 -7.33 19.03
N ARG A 666 -15.09 -8.04 19.61
CA ARG A 666 -16.22 -7.46 20.34
C ARG A 666 -15.78 -6.79 21.65
N GLU A 667 -14.83 -7.38 22.37
CA GLU A 667 -14.20 -6.80 23.57
C GLU A 667 -13.53 -5.46 23.25
N ALA A 668 -12.66 -5.42 22.22
CA ALA A 668 -11.96 -4.19 21.84
C ALA A 668 -12.91 -3.07 21.39
N ILE A 669 -13.94 -3.39 20.59
CA ILE A 669 -14.94 -2.40 20.17
C ILE A 669 -15.78 -1.91 21.36
N ARG A 670 -16.17 -2.81 22.28
CA ARG A 670 -16.91 -2.44 23.51
C ARG A 670 -16.12 -1.47 24.37
N GLU A 671 -14.86 -1.78 24.66
CA GLU A 671 -14.02 -0.95 25.54
C GLU A 671 -13.92 0.49 25.01
N VAL A 672 -13.70 0.64 23.70
CA VAL A 672 -13.64 1.97 23.08
C VAL A 672 -14.98 2.67 23.14
N TYR A 673 -16.09 1.98 22.83
CA TYR A 673 -17.44 2.55 22.91
C TYR A 673 -17.74 3.08 24.33
N GLU A 674 -17.52 2.25 25.35
CA GLU A 674 -17.76 2.61 26.76
C GLU A 674 -16.85 3.75 27.22
N ARG A 675 -15.58 3.77 26.77
CA ARG A 675 -14.65 4.87 27.02
C ARG A 675 -15.14 6.18 26.40
N LYS A 676 -15.47 6.19 25.09
CA LYS A 676 -15.93 7.39 24.37
C LYS A 676 -17.24 7.93 24.95
N LYS A 677 -18.18 7.04 25.27
CA LYS A 677 -19.44 7.39 25.96
C LYS A 677 -19.19 8.06 27.31
N ARG A 678 -18.33 7.50 28.16
CA ARG A 678 -17.95 8.09 29.45
C ARG A 678 -17.34 9.48 29.27
N GLU A 679 -16.35 9.61 28.38
CA GLU A 679 -15.69 10.89 28.11
C GLU A 679 -16.67 11.95 27.58
N ARG A 680 -17.61 11.59 26.71
CA ARG A 680 -18.66 12.52 26.25
C ARG A 680 -19.54 12.98 27.41
N LEU A 681 -20.06 12.05 28.21
CA LEU A 681 -20.93 12.38 29.35
C LEU A 681 -20.21 13.25 30.40
N GLU A 682 -18.89 13.08 30.58
CA GLU A 682 -18.05 13.93 31.42
C GLU A 682 -17.86 15.33 30.82
N ARG A 683 -17.68 15.45 29.50
CA ARG A 683 -17.64 16.75 28.79
C ARG A 683 -18.98 17.50 28.87
N GLU A 684 -20.10 16.81 28.71
CA GLU A 684 -21.45 17.41 28.83
C GLU A 684 -21.71 17.91 30.26
N LYS A 685 -21.35 17.12 31.29
CA LYS A 685 -21.46 17.52 32.70
C LYS A 685 -20.59 18.72 33.05
N SER A 686 -19.35 18.77 32.56
CA SER A 686 -18.39 19.84 32.90
C SER A 686 -18.64 21.15 32.15
N THR A 687 -19.23 21.11 30.95
CA THR A 687 -19.57 22.32 30.17
C THR A 687 -20.96 22.87 30.45
N GLY A 688 -21.84 22.12 31.13
CA GLY A 688 -23.22 22.53 31.42
C GLY A 688 -24.12 22.59 30.17
N VAL A 689 -23.63 22.15 29.02
CA VAL A 689 -24.32 22.13 27.73
C VAL A 689 -24.45 20.69 27.26
N SER A 690 -25.66 20.12 27.34
CA SER A 690 -25.96 18.94 26.55
C SER A 690 -26.00 19.33 25.07
N LEU A 691 -25.21 18.66 24.21
CA LEU A 691 -25.12 19.02 22.79
C LEU A 691 -26.42 18.77 22.00
N GLY A 692 -27.40 18.10 22.59
CA GLY A 692 -28.73 17.81 22.01
C GLY A 692 -29.59 19.03 21.63
N ARG A 693 -29.12 20.27 21.82
CA ARG A 693 -29.77 21.50 21.34
C ARG A 693 -29.05 22.20 20.17
N ARG A 694 -28.35 21.45 19.31
CA ARG A 694 -27.77 21.97 18.05
C ARG A 694 -28.44 21.52 16.75
N LEU A 695 -29.54 20.76 16.81
CA LEU A 695 -30.45 20.58 15.68
C LEU A 695 -31.65 21.52 15.82
N GLY A 696 -31.48 22.74 15.31
CA GLY A 696 -32.54 23.73 15.25
C GLY A 696 -33.55 23.38 14.14
N ILE A 697 -34.58 22.63 14.49
CA ILE A 697 -35.86 22.63 13.78
C ILE A 697 -36.86 23.28 14.73
N SER A 698 -37.14 24.57 14.51
CA SER A 698 -38.33 25.19 15.08
C SER A 698 -39.56 24.74 14.30
N SER A 699 -40.64 24.52 15.04
CA SER A 699 -42.03 24.32 14.58
C SER A 699 -42.40 25.04 13.28
#